data_AF-A0A4U0W4J3-F1
#
_entry.id   AF-A0A4U0W4J3-F1
#
_cell.length_a   1.000
_cell.length_b   1.000
_cell.length_c   1.000
_cell.angle_alpha   90.00
_cell.angle_beta   90.00
_cell.angle_gamma   90.00
#
_symmetry.space_group_name_H-M   'P 1'
#
loop_
_entity.id
_entity.type
_entity.pdbx_description
1 polymer ?
#
loop_
_entity_poly.entity_id
_entity_poly.type
_entity_poly.pdbx_seq_one_letter_code
_entity_poly.pdbx_strand_id
1 'polypeptide(L)'
;MVSFPSLRPPSLFVRSQRNSHSSSINTDSDPKANNEQGSRDRAPDRKALEISLAVAQARPAPESLVHVPLTPPAAFNASFAQAQSTRLAALSRSSPLGLRSAPKTLNEGEKDRLQGLMRTESVRVREAGGANGRGNGKRESLLDRFKVWPRHDGESQKRFLRPSTALAPRRVLTSSRAGLIPLFAAIWVLLQLVVFGIGILKYEFSPKYTTARTLFGPTFVIARSAALVLHVDIALILLPVCRNFVTFMRNSPLKRVIPFDEAIEFHKCAAWSIVFFSLVHTVAHIANSWFLGHAMSTNTLSSLVHAILCNVSTGPFVTGWLMLALLTIMALFAAEKRRRAHFERFQFTHLLFLPFFALWQLHGMFCMIRPDSAPYCSWKQVGVFWFYWSFGGALYVSERLLREVRSRHRTFISKVVHHPSKVIELQIKKEKTRRMRPGQYIMINCPAVSCWQWHPFTLTNAPEEDLSVHIRIVGDWTRDFARALGCDPELNEAVSKELGDEDPQTKLNCVLPRIMIDGPFGTASEDVFHEEVAVLIGAGIGVTPFASILKHIWYRSQDVSPSSPPLKLRKVYFFWICREPTAFEWFQSLLHAIEAQDEDNFIEICTFVTGRLEKSQVENIYTNDPGVDRDVVTGLQAPTHYGRPNWDRVFSSIASAHPATKVGIFFCGPPALSSTLHKMCLKVRVLLLVLSLCTAIAAIVIAFLANSESSRTVNPSLSMSTKSALKIVPRRSAARGHAHHGWLKSYHTFSFASYYDPQFEAWGPLRVINEDRVDPGTGFGTHRHQEFEIWSYVVDGELEHRDSMGNLEIMKRGDIQMTSAGTGISHSEYNRNPTKPVHFLQIWGLPSQSRLKPKYYNRHFTDEEKRDKLVKVVAPADSSEVKDERDTSGPAPVHASLSMFASILSPKSSVKHELAPTTTKAYLHNIMRSGYRGPSTAASDKYEDGGAMLQVNGGLVMEEGDGAFVEVKTVDGSREVEVKNVGERDAEWLLFEMSE
;
A
#
# COMPACT_ATOMS: atom_id res chain seq x y z
N MET A 1 -28.20 -33.27 -50.27
CA MET A 1 -27.67 -34.65 -50.16
C MET A 1 -26.70 -34.68 -48.98
N VAL A 2 -26.86 -35.45 -47.91
CA VAL A 2 -27.93 -36.40 -47.51
C VAL A 2 -28.18 -36.27 -45.99
N SER A 3 -29.45 -36.03 -45.66
CA SER A 3 -30.27 -36.56 -44.57
C SER A 3 -29.66 -37.16 -43.28
N PHE A 4 -30.10 -36.63 -42.13
CA PHE A 4 -30.09 -37.29 -40.82
C PHE A 4 -31.14 -38.42 -40.73
N PRO A 5 -30.94 -39.44 -39.87
CA PRO A 5 -32.03 -40.12 -39.17
C PRO A 5 -32.40 -39.39 -37.86
N SER A 6 -33.66 -39.50 -37.44
CA SER A 6 -34.23 -38.80 -36.27
C SER A 6 -35.20 -39.70 -35.50
N LEU A 7 -35.84 -39.15 -34.45
CA LEU A 7 -36.92 -39.72 -33.59
C LEU A 7 -36.46 -40.57 -32.39
N ARG A 8 -37.08 -40.50 -31.18
CA ARG A 8 -37.88 -39.46 -30.47
C ARG A 8 -37.96 -39.85 -28.95
N PRO A 9 -38.47 -38.98 -28.04
CA PRO A 9 -38.61 -39.21 -26.57
C PRO A 9 -39.97 -39.91 -26.23
N PRO A 10 -40.55 -39.98 -24.99
CA PRO A 10 -40.26 -39.23 -23.73
C PRO A 10 -40.53 -39.90 -22.34
N SER A 11 -40.35 -39.10 -21.27
CA SER A 11 -41.08 -39.13 -19.97
C SER A 11 -40.71 -40.28 -18.97
N LEU A 12 -40.96 -40.23 -17.65
CA LEU A 12 -41.34 -39.20 -16.64
C LEU A 12 -41.09 -39.81 -15.22
N PHE A 13 -41.37 -39.07 -14.12
CA PHE A 13 -41.38 -39.53 -12.70
C PHE A 13 -40.01 -39.90 -12.05
N VAL A 14 -39.82 -39.83 -10.72
CA VAL A 14 -40.24 -38.82 -9.70
C VAL A 14 -39.41 -38.96 -8.41
N ARG A 15 -39.11 -37.82 -7.78
CA ARG A 15 -39.01 -37.55 -6.33
C ARG A 15 -38.68 -38.68 -5.31
N SER A 16 -37.71 -38.34 -4.44
CA SER A 16 -37.83 -38.30 -2.96
C SER A 16 -37.50 -39.52 -2.07
N GLN A 17 -36.54 -39.26 -1.15
CA GLN A 17 -36.43 -39.78 0.23
C GLN A 17 -36.06 -41.27 0.41
N ARG A 18 -35.43 -41.72 1.52
CA ARG A 18 -34.94 -41.09 2.77
C ARG A 18 -33.88 -42.02 3.40
N ASN A 19 -33.06 -41.50 4.34
CA ASN A 19 -32.61 -42.08 5.64
C ASN A 19 -32.23 -43.59 5.78
N SER A 20 -31.37 -44.03 6.71
CA SER A 20 -30.46 -43.41 7.70
C SER A 20 -29.63 -44.52 8.39
N HIS A 21 -28.76 -44.13 9.35
CA HIS A 21 -28.07 -44.97 10.35
C HIS A 21 -26.86 -45.78 9.81
N SER A 22 -25.63 -45.67 10.35
CA SER A 22 -25.14 -45.88 11.75
C SER A 22 -25.34 -47.33 12.20
N SER A 23 -24.37 -48.06 12.76
CA SER A 23 -23.01 -47.72 13.26
C SER A 23 -22.25 -49.03 13.62
N SER A 24 -20.92 -48.98 13.75
CA SER A 24 -20.07 -49.65 14.80
C SER A 24 -20.41 -51.10 15.27
N ILE A 25 -19.49 -52.05 15.53
CA ILE A 25 -18.20 -51.98 16.24
C ILE A 25 -17.60 -53.42 16.35
N ASN A 26 -16.28 -53.59 16.47
CA ASN A 26 -15.55 -54.75 17.06
C ASN A 26 -15.71 -56.19 16.44
N THR A 27 -14.89 -57.23 16.74
CA THR A 27 -13.79 -57.44 17.74
C THR A 27 -12.78 -58.53 17.28
N ASP A 28 -11.53 -58.40 17.77
CA ASP A 28 -10.58 -59.43 18.28
C ASP A 28 -9.92 -60.59 17.48
N SER A 29 -8.69 -60.85 17.96
CA SER A 29 -7.90 -62.11 18.13
C SER A 29 -7.12 -62.81 16.99
N ASP A 30 -5.87 -62.36 16.76
CA ASP A 30 -4.58 -62.97 17.21
C ASP A 30 -4.48 -64.52 17.47
N PRO A 31 -3.27 -65.14 17.47
CA PRO A 31 -2.13 -65.06 16.51
C PRO A 31 -1.38 -66.42 16.32
N LYS A 32 -0.31 -66.46 15.49
CA LYS A 32 0.93 -67.32 15.53
C LYS A 32 1.67 -67.21 14.17
N ALA A 33 2.96 -66.81 14.05
CA ALA A 33 4.21 -67.46 14.51
C ALA A 33 4.32 -68.93 14.02
N ASN A 34 5.39 -69.48 13.44
CA ASN A 34 6.80 -69.11 13.19
C ASN A 34 7.38 -70.16 12.18
N ASN A 35 8.61 -70.14 11.65
CA ASN A 35 9.66 -69.14 11.32
C ASN A 35 10.92 -69.94 10.94
N GLU A 36 11.52 -69.83 9.73
CA GLU A 36 12.90 -70.32 9.49
C GLU A 36 13.56 -69.87 8.17
N GLN A 37 14.91 -69.96 8.12
CA GLN A 37 15.76 -69.18 7.22
C GLN A 37 17.09 -69.92 6.92
N GLY A 38 17.53 -69.93 5.64
CA GLY A 38 18.85 -70.43 5.20
C GLY A 38 18.83 -71.79 4.47
N SER A 39 19.85 -72.18 3.69
CA SER A 39 21.00 -71.41 3.15
C SER A 39 21.70 -72.15 1.99
N ARG A 40 22.39 -71.39 1.12
CA ARG A 40 23.61 -71.72 0.34
C ARG A 40 23.62 -72.68 -0.88
N ASP A 41 24.20 -72.12 -1.95
CA ASP A 41 25.23 -72.65 -2.87
C ASP A 41 25.00 -73.91 -3.75
N ARG A 42 24.84 -73.69 -5.07
CA ARG A 42 25.83 -74.05 -6.13
C ARG A 42 25.27 -73.86 -7.56
N ALA A 43 26.16 -73.48 -8.48
CA ALA A 43 26.06 -73.66 -9.95
C ALA A 43 27.07 -74.78 -10.38
N PRO A 44 27.32 -75.12 -11.67
CA PRO A 44 26.76 -74.64 -12.95
C PRO A 44 26.46 -75.75 -14.02
N ASP A 45 25.86 -75.40 -15.18
CA ASP A 45 26.29 -75.76 -16.57
C ASP A 45 25.24 -75.28 -17.63
N ARG A 46 25.61 -74.55 -18.71
CA ARG A 46 25.96 -75.01 -20.11
C ARG A 46 24.82 -75.75 -20.83
N LYS A 47 24.35 -75.45 -22.05
CA LYS A 47 24.85 -74.85 -23.33
C LYS A 47 23.65 -74.19 -24.09
N ALA A 48 23.72 -73.61 -25.29
CA ALA A 48 24.65 -72.76 -26.05
C ALA A 48 24.11 -72.63 -27.51
N LEU A 49 24.24 -71.48 -28.17
CA LEU A 49 24.52 -71.41 -29.62
C LEU A 49 25.07 -70.02 -29.99
N GLU A 50 26.11 -70.00 -30.83
CA GLU A 50 26.85 -68.80 -31.30
C GLU A 50 26.65 -68.58 -32.80
N ILE A 51 27.18 -67.44 -33.31
CA ILE A 51 27.97 -67.27 -34.56
C ILE A 51 27.98 -65.76 -34.91
N SER A 52 29.06 -65.07 -35.27
CA SER A 52 30.51 -65.31 -35.15
C SER A 52 31.25 -63.97 -35.30
N LEU A 53 32.50 -63.88 -34.85
CA LEU A 53 33.43 -62.78 -35.14
C LEU A 53 34.82 -63.35 -35.43
N ALA A 54 35.60 -62.72 -36.33
CA ALA A 54 36.94 -63.17 -36.71
C ALA A 54 37.99 -62.06 -36.56
N VAL A 55 39.24 -62.44 -36.25
CA VAL A 55 40.33 -61.57 -35.78
C VAL A 55 41.67 -61.96 -36.42
N ALA A 56 42.48 -60.98 -36.85
CA ALA A 56 43.96 -61.03 -36.97
C ALA A 56 44.49 -59.60 -37.28
N GLN A 57 45.22 -58.91 -36.40
CA GLN A 57 46.68 -58.97 -36.12
C GLN A 57 47.61 -58.22 -37.12
N ALA A 58 48.31 -57.18 -36.62
CA ALA A 58 49.66 -56.73 -37.05
C ALA A 58 50.32 -55.82 -35.98
N ARG A 59 51.66 -55.72 -35.97
CA ARG A 59 52.50 -55.05 -34.93
C ARG A 59 53.00 -53.64 -35.34
N PRO A 60 53.57 -52.81 -34.43
CA PRO A 60 53.92 -51.40 -34.69
C PRO A 60 55.44 -51.08 -34.86
N ALA A 61 55.70 -49.80 -35.20
CA ALA A 61 56.94 -49.00 -35.10
C ALA A 61 57.95 -49.04 -36.28
N PRO A 62 58.82 -48.01 -36.49
CA PRO A 62 58.88 -46.64 -35.93
C PRO A 62 59.03 -45.52 -37.04
N GLU A 63 59.51 -44.31 -36.64
CA GLU A 63 60.03 -43.19 -37.48
C GLU A 63 58.99 -42.33 -38.27
N SER A 64 59.21 -41.02 -38.54
CA SER A 64 60.23 -40.04 -38.12
C SER A 64 59.69 -38.59 -38.24
N LEU A 65 60.42 -37.58 -37.72
CA LEU A 65 60.09 -36.15 -37.89
C LEU A 65 60.26 -35.69 -39.33
N VAL A 66 59.30 -34.91 -39.86
CA VAL A 66 59.52 -34.01 -41.00
C VAL A 66 58.80 -32.65 -40.79
N HIS A 67 59.59 -31.58 -40.76
CA HIS A 67 59.13 -30.20 -40.93
C HIS A 67 58.88 -29.89 -42.41
N VAL A 68 57.73 -29.32 -42.78
CA VAL A 68 57.53 -28.56 -44.04
C VAL A 68 56.64 -27.33 -43.73
N PRO A 69 56.86 -26.15 -44.33
CA PRO A 69 56.48 -24.87 -43.71
C PRO A 69 55.20 -24.22 -44.27
N LEU A 70 54.80 -23.12 -43.62
CA LEU A 70 53.77 -22.19 -44.08
C LEU A 70 54.30 -21.23 -45.17
N THR A 71 53.90 -21.43 -46.42
CA THR A 71 53.83 -20.36 -47.43
C THR A 71 52.54 -20.50 -48.27
N PRO A 72 51.89 -19.39 -48.68
CA PRO A 72 50.60 -19.43 -49.36
C PRO A 72 50.74 -19.57 -50.89
N PRO A 73 49.76 -20.17 -51.59
CA PRO A 73 49.65 -20.03 -53.04
C PRO A 73 49.15 -18.63 -53.39
N ALA A 74 49.85 -17.93 -54.28
CA ALA A 74 49.40 -16.69 -54.90
C ALA A 74 48.76 -16.94 -56.28
N ALA A 75 48.03 -15.93 -56.76
CA ALA A 75 47.48 -15.79 -58.11
C ALA A 75 46.27 -16.66 -58.50
N PHE A 76 45.07 -16.07 -58.36
CA PHE A 76 44.27 -15.79 -59.56
C PHE A 76 43.55 -14.44 -59.42
N ASN A 77 44.18 -13.38 -59.93
CA ASN A 77 43.64 -12.02 -59.98
C ASN A 77 43.30 -11.68 -61.43
N ALA A 78 42.01 -11.65 -61.81
CA ALA A 78 41.46 -10.90 -62.95
C ALA A 78 39.94 -11.14 -63.11
N SER A 79 39.10 -10.31 -62.47
CA SER A 79 37.69 -10.04 -62.90
C SER A 79 36.88 -9.13 -61.96
N PHE A 80 37.45 -8.58 -60.87
CA PHE A 80 36.69 -7.77 -59.90
C PHE A 80 37.00 -6.27 -59.86
N ALA A 81 37.73 -5.76 -60.86
CA ALA A 81 38.14 -4.35 -60.96
C ALA A 81 37.59 -3.63 -62.20
N GLN A 82 36.37 -3.96 -62.66
CA GLN A 82 35.70 -3.20 -63.74
C GLN A 82 34.16 -3.31 -63.70
N ALA A 83 33.52 -2.89 -62.61
CA ALA A 83 32.04 -2.84 -62.51
C ALA A 83 31.48 -1.74 -61.57
N GLN A 84 32.11 -0.56 -61.54
CA GLN A 84 31.51 0.67 -61.00
C GLN A 84 31.58 1.80 -62.05
N SER A 85 30.75 1.75 -63.09
CA SER A 85 30.43 2.93 -63.95
C SER A 85 29.49 2.67 -65.13
N THR A 86 28.32 2.03 -64.93
CA THR A 86 27.21 2.22 -65.88
C THR A 86 25.84 2.10 -65.21
N ARG A 87 25.20 3.27 -65.11
CA ARG A 87 23.81 3.61 -65.46
C ARG A 87 22.78 2.46 -65.42
N LEU A 88 21.70 2.60 -64.65
CA LEU A 88 20.53 3.43 -65.01
C LEU A 88 19.96 3.12 -66.41
N ALA A 89 18.66 2.77 -66.42
CA ALA A 89 17.80 2.57 -67.57
C ALA A 89 18.08 1.33 -68.46
N ALA A 90 17.31 0.27 -68.21
CA ALA A 90 16.30 -0.21 -69.17
C ALA A 90 15.26 -1.11 -68.47
N LEU A 91 14.05 -1.21 -69.05
CA LEU A 91 12.97 -2.16 -68.68
C LEU A 91 12.43 -2.02 -67.24
N SER A 92 11.43 -1.17 -66.94
CA SER A 92 10.29 -0.69 -67.73
C SER A 92 9.23 -1.76 -68.08
N ARG A 93 8.01 -1.50 -67.57
CA ARG A 93 6.67 -1.86 -68.10
C ARG A 93 6.26 -3.35 -68.09
N SER A 94 5.28 -3.67 -67.24
CA SER A 94 3.87 -3.55 -67.67
C SER A 94 2.87 -3.64 -66.50
N SER A 95 2.05 -2.59 -66.37
CA SER A 95 0.74 -2.63 -65.71
C SER A 95 -0.35 -2.73 -66.79
N PRO A 96 -1.61 -3.00 -66.42
CA PRO A 96 -2.66 -1.98 -66.68
C PRO A 96 -3.58 -1.77 -65.45
N LEU A 97 -3.79 -0.53 -64.98
CA LEU A 97 -4.91 0.40 -65.30
C LEU A 97 -6.24 0.03 -64.60
N GLY A 98 -6.97 0.93 -63.93
CA GLY A 98 -6.83 2.38 -63.62
C GLY A 98 -8.12 2.83 -62.88
N LEU A 99 -8.43 4.07 -62.50
CA LEU A 99 -7.79 5.40 -62.50
C LEU A 99 -8.90 6.36 -61.95
N ARG A 100 -8.63 7.23 -60.96
CA ARG A 100 -9.09 8.64 -60.96
C ARG A 100 -8.64 9.47 -59.74
N SER A 101 -7.89 10.54 -60.05
CA SER A 101 -7.85 11.89 -59.45
C SER A 101 -7.84 12.09 -57.91
N ALA A 102 -6.75 12.73 -57.44
CA ALA A 102 -6.71 13.50 -56.20
C ALA A 102 -6.90 15.01 -56.45
N PRO A 103 -7.21 15.82 -55.42
CA PRO A 103 -6.93 17.25 -55.40
C PRO A 103 -5.82 17.64 -54.40
N LYS A 104 -4.81 18.34 -54.95
CA LYS A 104 -4.29 19.67 -54.54
C LYS A 104 -3.93 19.97 -53.08
N THR A 105 -2.62 20.10 -52.87
CA THR A 105 -1.89 21.11 -52.06
C THR A 105 -2.68 22.05 -51.13
N LEU A 106 -2.33 22.02 -49.84
CA LEU A 106 -2.69 23.00 -48.80
C LEU A 106 -2.00 24.36 -49.04
N ASN A 107 -2.58 25.43 -48.49
CA ASN A 107 -2.16 26.81 -48.71
C ASN A 107 -1.02 27.26 -47.76
N GLU A 108 -0.22 28.24 -48.17
CA GLU A 108 0.88 28.81 -47.36
C GLU A 108 0.43 29.35 -45.98
N GLY A 109 -0.82 29.83 -45.86
CA GLY A 109 -1.35 30.34 -44.59
C GLY A 109 -1.53 29.30 -43.47
N GLU A 110 -1.45 28.00 -43.79
CA GLU A 110 -1.59 26.91 -42.79
C GLU A 110 -0.24 26.43 -42.24
N LYS A 111 0.90 26.78 -42.89
CA LYS A 111 2.24 26.52 -42.35
C LYS A 111 2.55 27.38 -41.12
N ASP A 112 2.15 28.65 -41.13
CA ASP A 112 2.48 29.60 -40.06
C ASP A 112 1.78 29.27 -38.73
N ARG A 113 0.59 28.63 -38.77
CA ARG A 113 -0.07 28.14 -37.56
C ARG A 113 0.62 26.90 -36.94
N LEU A 114 1.41 26.16 -37.71
CA LEU A 114 2.10 24.95 -37.23
C LEU A 114 3.54 25.19 -36.75
N GLN A 115 4.18 26.32 -37.11
CA GLN A 115 5.47 26.69 -36.52
C GLN A 115 5.36 27.27 -35.09
N GLY A 116 4.17 27.74 -34.68
CA GLY A 116 3.95 28.38 -33.38
C GLY A 116 3.86 27.45 -32.15
N LEU A 117 3.68 26.13 -32.34
CA LEU A 117 3.34 25.22 -31.21
C LEU A 117 4.46 24.28 -30.73
N MET A 118 5.64 24.26 -31.38
CA MET A 118 6.75 23.38 -30.97
C MET A 118 8.11 24.08 -30.98
N ARG A 119 8.38 24.86 -29.92
CA ARG A 119 9.74 25.15 -29.45
C ARG A 119 9.75 25.59 -27.99
N THR A 120 10.33 24.77 -27.11
CA THR A 120 10.94 25.19 -25.84
C THR A 120 11.73 24.02 -25.27
N GLU A 121 12.97 23.85 -25.76
CA GLU A 121 13.98 23.11 -25.01
C GLU A 121 14.84 24.08 -24.20
N SER A 122 15.33 23.55 -23.08
CA SER A 122 16.36 24.05 -22.18
C SER A 122 17.38 25.08 -22.71
N VAL A 123 17.83 25.99 -21.84
CA VAL A 123 19.19 25.94 -21.23
C VAL A 123 19.34 26.99 -20.11
N ARG A 124 20.26 26.72 -19.16
CA ARG A 124 20.68 27.61 -18.05
C ARG A 124 21.44 28.84 -18.58
N VAL A 125 21.61 29.90 -17.78
CA VAL A 125 22.96 30.45 -17.45
C VAL A 125 22.91 31.55 -16.36
N ARG A 126 24.09 31.72 -15.76
CA ARG A 126 24.59 32.61 -14.69
C ARG A 126 24.44 34.13 -14.89
N GLU A 127 24.87 34.83 -13.84
CA GLU A 127 24.75 36.26 -13.52
C GLU A 127 25.69 37.23 -14.29
N ALA A 128 25.53 38.53 -13.95
CA ALA A 128 26.28 39.74 -14.29
C ALA A 128 25.97 40.39 -15.67
N GLY A 129 25.71 41.69 -15.78
CA GLY A 129 25.50 42.74 -14.75
C GLY A 129 25.50 44.15 -15.38
N GLY A 130 24.75 45.11 -14.82
CA GLY A 130 24.77 46.50 -15.29
C GLY A 130 23.52 47.32 -14.93
N ALA A 131 23.74 48.52 -14.38
CA ALA A 131 22.82 49.58 -13.91
C ALA A 131 21.50 49.80 -14.69
N ASN A 132 20.44 50.44 -14.15
CA ASN A 132 20.41 51.48 -13.12
C ASN A 132 18.98 51.70 -12.52
N GLY A 133 18.87 52.24 -11.29
CA GLY A 133 17.75 53.15 -10.91
C GLY A 133 16.56 52.65 -10.05
N ARG A 134 16.69 52.83 -8.72
CA ARG A 134 15.65 53.22 -7.71
C ARG A 134 14.45 52.30 -7.39
N GLY A 135 14.19 52.12 -6.08
CA GLY A 135 12.89 51.68 -5.52
C GLY A 135 12.95 50.44 -4.60
N ASN A 136 13.54 50.54 -3.41
CA ASN A 136 13.82 49.37 -2.57
C ASN A 136 12.64 48.99 -1.65
N GLY A 137 11.67 48.23 -2.18
CA GLY A 137 10.62 47.56 -1.41
C GLY A 137 10.78 46.04 -1.47
N LYS A 138 11.35 45.42 -0.41
CA LYS A 138 11.56 43.97 -0.37
C LYS A 138 10.25 43.20 -0.14
N ARG A 139 9.68 42.65 -1.23
CA ARG A 139 8.81 41.46 -1.17
C ARG A 139 9.70 40.22 -1.05
N GLU A 140 9.71 39.56 0.10
CA GLU A 140 10.25 38.20 0.22
C GLU A 140 9.18 37.17 -0.21
N SER A 141 9.61 36.10 -0.85
CA SER A 141 8.71 35.14 -1.52
C SER A 141 8.36 33.94 -0.65
N LEU A 142 7.14 33.41 -0.81
CA LEU A 142 6.47 32.42 0.04
C LEU A 142 7.11 31.01 0.14
N LEU A 143 8.30 30.77 -0.43
CA LEU A 143 8.85 29.41 -0.58
C LEU A 143 10.02 29.04 0.36
N ASP A 144 10.62 30.00 1.09
CA ASP A 144 11.78 29.72 1.96
C ASP A 144 11.45 29.42 3.43
N ARG A 145 10.17 29.36 3.84
CA ARG A 145 9.80 29.07 5.25
C ARG A 145 9.80 27.58 5.64
N PHE A 146 10.06 26.64 4.73
CA PHE A 146 10.04 25.19 5.03
C PHE A 146 11.40 24.58 5.40
N LYS A 147 12.14 25.22 6.31
CA LYS A 147 13.31 24.62 7.01
C LYS A 147 13.46 25.14 8.45
N VAL A 148 12.69 24.60 9.39
CA VAL A 148 13.09 24.55 10.80
C VAL A 148 12.79 23.17 11.36
N TRP A 149 13.82 22.49 11.85
CA TRP A 149 13.73 21.26 12.62
C TRP A 149 14.20 21.56 14.05
N PRO A 150 13.33 21.52 15.07
CA PRO A 150 13.77 21.54 16.45
C PRO A 150 14.33 20.16 16.82
N ARG A 151 15.64 20.08 17.09
CA ARG A 151 16.12 19.11 18.09
C ARG A 151 15.65 19.63 19.44
N HIS A 152 15.08 18.77 20.27
CA HIS A 152 15.21 18.88 21.72
C HIS A 152 15.16 17.47 22.33
N ASP A 153 16.34 17.05 22.79
CA ASP A 153 16.62 16.70 24.19
C ASP A 153 15.60 15.79 24.89
N GLY A 154 16.05 14.56 25.14
CA GLY A 154 15.32 13.64 26.00
C GLY A 154 15.71 13.80 27.45
N GLU A 155 14.76 14.12 28.31
CA GLU A 155 14.64 13.59 29.67
C GLU A 155 13.22 13.80 30.21
N SER A 156 12.84 13.00 31.22
CA SER A 156 11.49 12.86 31.80
C SER A 156 10.41 12.23 30.86
N GLN A 157 9.53 11.32 31.32
CA GLN A 157 9.45 10.66 32.64
C GLN A 157 8.88 9.23 32.51
N LYS A 158 9.33 8.33 33.39
CA LYS A 158 8.80 6.95 33.57
C LYS A 158 7.80 6.92 34.73
N ARG A 159 6.93 5.89 34.77
CA ARG A 159 5.89 5.50 35.77
C ARG A 159 4.47 5.94 35.38
N PHE A 160 3.40 5.20 35.68
CA PHE A 160 3.25 3.93 36.43
C PHE A 160 2.01 3.17 35.89
N LEU A 161 2.11 1.88 35.56
CA LEU A 161 0.97 0.96 35.49
C LEU A 161 1.38 -0.40 36.07
N ARG A 162 0.54 -0.97 36.93
CA ARG A 162 0.78 -2.29 37.56
C ARG A 162 0.32 -3.41 36.61
N PRO A 163 1.02 -4.55 36.53
CA PRO A 163 0.57 -5.68 35.73
C PRO A 163 -0.53 -6.46 36.45
N SER A 164 -1.60 -6.83 35.73
CA SER A 164 -2.51 -7.89 36.18
C SER A 164 -1.85 -9.25 35.97
N THR A 165 -1.85 -10.08 37.00
CA THR A 165 -1.17 -11.38 37.02
C THR A 165 -2.10 -12.51 36.57
N ALA A 166 -1.89 -13.04 35.36
CA ALA A 166 -1.94 -14.48 35.05
C ALA A 166 -1.85 -14.72 33.54
N LEU A 167 -0.78 -15.38 33.08
CA LEU A 167 -0.79 -16.50 32.11
C LEU A 167 0.66 -16.89 31.73
N ALA A 168 0.89 -18.19 31.56
CA ALA A 168 2.23 -18.78 31.48
C ALA A 168 2.98 -18.49 30.17
N PRO A 169 4.33 -18.44 30.18
CA PRO A 169 5.13 -18.12 29.00
C PRO A 169 5.21 -19.30 28.02
N ARG A 170 4.28 -19.38 27.06
CA ARG A 170 4.50 -20.17 25.85
C ARG A 170 5.61 -19.53 25.02
N ARG A 171 6.81 -20.15 25.01
CA ARG A 171 7.90 -19.80 24.08
C ARG A 171 7.45 -20.05 22.63
N VAL A 172 6.91 -19.03 21.97
CA VAL A 172 6.68 -19.06 20.53
C VAL A 172 7.81 -18.31 19.82
N LEU A 173 8.78 -19.05 19.27
CA LEU A 173 9.81 -18.51 18.39
C LEU A 173 9.18 -18.11 17.03
N THR A 174 8.52 -16.95 16.98
CA THR A 174 8.00 -16.39 15.73
C THR A 174 9.09 -15.66 14.94
N SER A 175 9.79 -16.38 14.05
CA SER A 175 10.64 -15.75 13.04
C SER A 175 9.81 -14.77 12.20
N SER A 176 10.21 -13.49 12.18
CA SER A 176 9.45 -12.47 11.47
C SER A 176 9.78 -12.51 9.96
N ARG A 177 8.75 -12.66 9.11
CA ARG A 177 8.93 -12.82 7.64
C ARG A 177 9.71 -11.70 6.95
N ALA A 178 9.82 -10.52 7.57
CA ALA A 178 10.60 -9.41 7.03
C ALA A 178 12.13 -9.65 7.09
N GLY A 179 12.61 -10.47 8.02
CA GLY A 179 14.02 -10.86 8.10
C GLY A 179 14.42 -11.96 7.11
N LEU A 180 13.45 -12.74 6.62
CA LEU A 180 13.71 -13.87 5.72
C LEU A 180 14.14 -13.44 4.31
N ILE A 181 13.65 -12.31 3.80
CA ILE A 181 14.02 -11.79 2.47
C ILE A 181 15.52 -11.38 2.41
N PRO A 182 16.02 -10.47 3.29
CA PRO A 182 17.45 -10.13 3.27
C PRO A 182 18.35 -11.31 3.66
N LEU A 183 17.89 -12.22 4.54
CA LEU A 183 18.61 -13.45 4.86
C LEU A 183 18.73 -14.37 3.63
N PHE A 184 17.64 -14.58 2.88
CA PHE A 184 17.65 -15.39 1.66
C PHE A 184 18.55 -14.75 0.57
N ALA A 185 18.51 -13.43 0.42
CA ALA A 185 19.41 -12.71 -0.49
C ALA A 185 20.90 -12.83 -0.05
N ALA A 186 21.18 -12.79 1.25
CA ALA A 186 22.53 -13.00 1.78
C ALA A 186 23.00 -14.46 1.58
N ILE A 187 22.14 -15.45 1.81
CA ILE A 187 22.41 -16.87 1.52
C ILE A 187 22.66 -17.08 0.02
N TRP A 188 21.90 -16.41 -0.84
CA TRP A 188 22.10 -16.44 -2.29
C TRP A 188 23.48 -15.90 -2.68
N VAL A 189 23.85 -14.69 -2.23
CA VAL A 189 25.19 -14.13 -2.49
C VAL A 189 26.30 -15.02 -1.90
N LEU A 190 26.11 -15.56 -0.70
CA LEU A 190 27.06 -16.49 -0.07
C LEU A 190 27.23 -17.77 -0.89
N LEU A 191 26.15 -18.34 -1.43
CA LEU A 191 26.22 -19.50 -2.33
C LEU A 191 27.10 -19.20 -3.54
N GLN A 192 26.94 -18.04 -4.19
CA GLN A 192 27.77 -17.64 -5.33
C GLN A 192 29.25 -17.51 -4.94
N LEU A 193 29.53 -16.87 -3.80
CA LEU A 193 30.90 -16.71 -3.30
C LEU A 193 31.55 -18.07 -2.94
N VAL A 194 30.80 -18.97 -2.32
CA VAL A 194 31.25 -20.33 -1.98
C VAL A 194 31.48 -21.15 -3.26
N VAL A 195 30.58 -21.11 -4.24
CA VAL A 195 30.74 -21.80 -5.53
C VAL A 195 31.93 -21.24 -6.31
N PHE A 196 32.14 -19.92 -6.31
CA PHE A 196 33.30 -19.29 -6.92
C PHE A 196 34.60 -19.69 -6.22
N GLY A 197 34.62 -19.70 -4.88
CA GLY A 197 35.74 -20.16 -4.06
C GLY A 197 36.08 -21.65 -4.28
N ILE A 198 35.08 -22.53 -4.34
CA ILE A 198 35.24 -23.93 -4.71
C ILE A 198 35.81 -24.05 -6.14
N GLY A 199 35.38 -23.17 -7.06
CA GLY A 199 35.96 -23.02 -8.38
C GLY A 199 37.46 -22.73 -8.30
N ILE A 200 37.87 -21.72 -7.54
CA ILE A 200 39.28 -21.35 -7.34
C ILE A 200 40.05 -22.55 -6.80
N LEU A 201 39.63 -23.13 -5.67
CA LEU A 201 40.31 -24.27 -5.05
C LEU A 201 40.45 -25.45 -6.03
N LYS A 202 39.41 -25.74 -6.81
CA LYS A 202 39.40 -26.84 -7.78
C LYS A 202 40.31 -26.59 -8.99
N TYR A 203 40.37 -25.37 -9.52
CA TYR A 203 41.15 -25.08 -10.73
C TYR A 203 42.59 -24.65 -10.42
N GLU A 204 42.86 -24.09 -9.24
CA GLU A 204 44.20 -23.73 -8.78
C GLU A 204 45.00 -24.96 -8.31
N PHE A 205 44.43 -25.82 -7.45
CA PHE A 205 45.17 -26.91 -6.82
C PHE A 205 45.05 -28.27 -7.51
N SER A 206 44.22 -28.40 -8.55
CA SER A 206 44.08 -29.67 -9.29
C SER A 206 45.31 -29.93 -10.18
N PRO A 207 45.96 -31.11 -10.07
CA PRO A 207 47.08 -31.47 -10.94
C PRO A 207 46.67 -31.64 -12.41
N LYS A 208 45.37 -31.73 -12.70
CA LYS A 208 44.82 -31.93 -14.05
C LYS A 208 44.84 -30.68 -14.94
N TYR A 209 45.23 -29.52 -14.43
CA TYR A 209 45.21 -28.24 -15.17
C TYR A 209 46.53 -27.48 -15.03
N THR A 210 47.63 -28.19 -14.87
CA THR A 210 48.96 -27.62 -14.70
C THR A 210 49.40 -26.90 -15.98
N THR A 211 49.25 -27.52 -17.15
CA THR A 211 49.60 -26.88 -18.44
C THR A 211 48.73 -25.64 -18.72
N ALA A 212 47.44 -25.70 -18.38
CA ALA A 212 46.53 -24.55 -18.52
C ALA A 212 46.91 -23.39 -17.56
N ARG A 213 47.26 -23.70 -16.30
CA ARG A 213 47.71 -22.68 -15.34
C ARG A 213 49.04 -22.04 -15.73
N THR A 214 50.01 -22.81 -16.24
CA THR A 214 51.30 -22.24 -16.69
C THR A 214 51.15 -21.34 -17.91
N LEU A 215 50.18 -21.61 -18.80
CA LEU A 215 49.97 -20.83 -20.02
C LEU A 215 49.12 -19.56 -19.80
N PHE A 216 48.10 -19.65 -18.95
CA PHE A 216 47.09 -18.59 -18.78
C PHE A 216 47.13 -17.89 -17.40
N GLY A 217 47.88 -18.43 -16.44
CA GLY A 217 47.94 -17.89 -15.08
C GLY A 217 46.56 -17.80 -14.39
N PRO A 218 46.33 -16.78 -13.55
CA PRO A 218 45.12 -16.69 -12.72
C PRO A 218 43.84 -16.45 -13.53
N THR A 219 43.93 -15.90 -14.75
CA THR A 219 42.74 -15.61 -15.57
C THR A 219 42.06 -16.87 -16.11
N PHE A 220 42.77 -18.01 -16.21
CA PHE A 220 42.14 -19.31 -16.42
C PHE A 220 41.26 -19.72 -15.23
N VAL A 221 41.79 -19.61 -14.02
CA VAL A 221 41.09 -19.99 -12.78
C VAL A 221 39.85 -19.10 -12.56
N ILE A 222 39.98 -17.80 -12.79
CA ILE A 222 38.85 -16.85 -12.73
C ILE A 222 37.77 -17.20 -13.77
N ALA A 223 38.16 -17.42 -15.04
CA ALA A 223 37.21 -17.74 -16.11
C ALA A 223 36.42 -19.03 -15.84
N ARG A 224 37.10 -20.08 -15.36
CA ARG A 224 36.49 -21.37 -15.03
C ARG A 224 35.65 -21.34 -13.75
N SER A 225 36.00 -20.48 -12.79
CA SER A 225 35.22 -20.27 -11.56
C SER A 225 33.94 -19.48 -11.84
N ALA A 226 34.02 -18.44 -12.66
CA ALA A 226 32.84 -17.69 -13.13
C ALA A 226 31.87 -18.60 -13.92
N ALA A 227 32.39 -19.47 -14.79
CA ALA A 227 31.57 -20.46 -15.50
C ALA A 227 30.84 -21.43 -14.56
N LEU A 228 31.44 -21.81 -13.42
CA LEU A 228 30.79 -22.69 -12.44
C LEU A 228 29.62 -21.99 -11.74
N VAL A 229 29.76 -20.70 -11.41
CA VAL A 229 28.66 -19.90 -10.85
C VAL A 229 27.53 -19.73 -11.85
N LEU A 230 27.85 -19.43 -13.11
CA LEU A 230 26.88 -19.33 -14.21
C LEU A 230 26.06 -20.63 -14.42
N HIS A 231 26.65 -21.80 -14.16
CA HIS A 231 25.93 -23.08 -14.18
C HIS A 231 24.95 -23.25 -13.00
N VAL A 232 25.22 -22.67 -11.83
CA VAL A 232 24.28 -22.66 -10.70
C VAL A 232 23.14 -21.68 -10.96
N ASP A 233 23.45 -20.50 -11.49
CA ASP A 233 22.45 -19.50 -11.90
C ASP A 233 21.44 -20.09 -12.89
N ILE A 234 21.91 -20.77 -13.93
CA ILE A 234 21.04 -21.29 -14.98
C ILE A 234 20.20 -22.49 -14.55
N ALA A 235 20.66 -23.27 -13.57
CA ALA A 235 19.86 -24.33 -12.97
C ALA A 235 18.61 -23.78 -12.25
N LEU A 236 18.71 -22.56 -11.72
CA LEU A 236 17.69 -21.95 -10.87
C LEU A 236 16.85 -20.88 -11.58
N ILE A 237 17.33 -20.22 -12.65
CA ILE A 237 16.65 -19.07 -13.30
C ILE A 237 15.22 -19.36 -13.80
N LEU A 238 14.92 -20.61 -14.17
CA LEU A 238 13.60 -21.02 -14.69
C LEU A 238 12.58 -21.39 -13.61
N LEU A 239 13.01 -21.81 -12.42
CA LEU A 239 12.10 -22.25 -11.36
C LEU A 239 11.11 -21.15 -10.89
N PRO A 240 11.53 -19.87 -10.73
CA PRO A 240 10.65 -18.82 -10.18
C PRO A 240 9.63 -18.29 -11.21
N VAL A 241 9.85 -18.54 -12.50
CA VAL A 241 8.87 -18.22 -13.55
C VAL A 241 7.86 -19.34 -13.80
N CYS A 242 8.04 -20.51 -13.15
CA CYS A 242 7.09 -21.63 -13.16
C CYS A 242 5.99 -21.41 -12.11
N ARG A 243 4.92 -20.68 -12.47
CA ARG A 243 3.86 -20.23 -11.55
C ARG A 243 3.12 -21.36 -10.84
N ASN A 244 2.88 -22.49 -11.51
CA ASN A 244 2.21 -23.64 -10.89
C ASN A 244 3.10 -24.27 -9.83
N PHE A 245 4.41 -24.39 -10.11
CA PHE A 245 5.40 -24.88 -9.16
C PHE A 245 5.53 -23.93 -7.96
N VAL A 246 5.71 -22.62 -8.20
CA VAL A 246 5.76 -21.61 -7.13
C VAL A 246 4.47 -21.63 -6.29
N THR A 247 3.29 -21.74 -6.90
CA THR A 247 2.00 -21.84 -6.18
C THR A 247 1.91 -23.14 -5.35
N PHE A 248 2.41 -24.26 -5.86
CA PHE A 248 2.47 -25.53 -5.13
C PHE A 248 3.43 -25.44 -3.92
N MET A 249 4.65 -24.96 -4.15
CA MET A 249 5.68 -24.79 -3.11
C MET A 249 5.26 -23.76 -2.04
N ARG A 250 4.57 -22.69 -2.44
CA ARG A 250 3.96 -21.70 -1.53
C ARG A 250 2.91 -22.33 -0.59
N ASN A 251 2.19 -23.36 -1.03
CA ASN A 251 1.23 -24.08 -0.18
C ASN A 251 1.89 -25.17 0.69
N SER A 252 3.19 -25.41 0.54
CA SER A 252 3.95 -26.38 1.34
C SER A 252 4.53 -25.76 2.62
N PRO A 253 5.01 -26.57 3.59
CA PRO A 253 5.70 -26.06 4.78
C PRO A 253 6.92 -25.18 4.50
N LEU A 254 7.55 -25.31 3.31
CA LEU A 254 8.75 -24.56 2.93
C LEU A 254 8.51 -23.04 2.82
N LYS A 255 7.26 -22.58 2.69
CA LYS A 255 6.89 -21.15 2.75
C LYS A 255 7.35 -20.46 4.04
N ARG A 256 7.60 -21.20 5.12
CA ARG A 256 8.14 -20.65 6.38
C ARG A 256 9.62 -20.25 6.28
N VAL A 257 10.34 -20.74 5.28
CA VAL A 257 11.80 -20.55 5.11
C VAL A 257 12.12 -19.81 3.80
N ILE A 258 11.41 -20.12 2.72
CA ILE A 258 11.68 -19.56 1.39
C ILE A 258 10.57 -18.54 1.02
N PRO A 259 10.92 -17.29 0.65
CA PRO A 259 9.95 -16.24 0.29
C PRO A 259 9.42 -16.43 -1.14
N PHE A 260 8.59 -17.46 -1.35
CA PHE A 260 8.02 -17.80 -2.67
C PHE A 260 7.18 -16.68 -3.30
N ASP A 261 6.60 -15.78 -2.51
CA ASP A 261 5.83 -14.64 -3.01
C ASP A 261 6.74 -13.64 -3.80
N GLU A 262 8.05 -13.63 -3.55
CA GLU A 262 9.06 -12.78 -4.22
C GLU A 262 9.82 -13.51 -5.36
N ALA A 263 9.26 -14.61 -5.89
CA ALA A 263 9.88 -15.44 -6.93
C ALA A 263 10.37 -14.63 -8.15
N ILE A 264 9.61 -13.63 -8.60
CA ILE A 264 10.00 -12.80 -9.75
C ILE A 264 11.16 -11.84 -9.42
N GLU A 265 11.28 -11.36 -8.18
CA GLU A 265 12.43 -10.56 -7.75
C GLU A 265 13.69 -11.43 -7.65
N PHE A 266 13.57 -12.68 -7.19
CA PHE A 266 14.66 -13.64 -7.23
C PHE A 266 15.10 -13.96 -8.67
N HIS A 267 14.17 -14.13 -9.62
CA HIS A 267 14.51 -14.28 -11.04
C HIS A 267 15.31 -13.08 -11.58
N LYS A 268 14.96 -11.84 -11.21
CA LYS A 268 15.78 -10.66 -11.56
C LYS A 268 17.16 -10.69 -10.92
N CYS A 269 17.26 -11.11 -9.65
CA CYS A 269 18.52 -11.22 -8.93
C CYS A 269 19.47 -12.23 -9.59
N ALA A 270 18.97 -13.42 -9.92
CA ALA A 270 19.71 -14.42 -10.69
C ALA A 270 20.06 -13.93 -12.11
N ALA A 271 19.16 -13.20 -12.80
CA ALA A 271 19.47 -12.61 -14.10
C ALA A 271 20.61 -11.59 -14.04
N TRP A 272 20.67 -10.75 -13.01
CA TRP A 272 21.80 -9.83 -12.81
C TRP A 272 23.10 -10.54 -12.41
N SER A 273 23.02 -11.64 -11.67
CA SER A 273 24.17 -12.53 -11.43
C SER A 273 24.72 -13.10 -12.74
N ILE A 274 23.85 -13.59 -13.63
CA ILE A 274 24.23 -14.07 -14.96
C ILE A 274 24.95 -12.97 -15.76
N VAL A 275 24.43 -11.75 -15.78
CA VAL A 275 25.08 -10.61 -16.47
C VAL A 275 26.47 -10.31 -15.87
N PHE A 276 26.58 -10.26 -14.54
CA PHE A 276 27.84 -9.98 -13.86
C PHE A 276 28.90 -11.06 -14.11
N PHE A 277 28.58 -12.34 -13.85
CA PHE A 277 29.54 -13.41 -14.06
C PHE A 277 29.83 -13.69 -15.54
N SER A 278 28.90 -13.38 -16.46
CA SER A 278 29.19 -13.41 -17.91
C SER A 278 30.23 -12.37 -18.30
N LEU A 279 30.17 -11.16 -17.72
CA LEU A 279 31.19 -10.13 -17.92
C LEU A 279 32.55 -10.57 -17.36
N VAL A 280 32.60 -11.06 -16.11
CA VAL A 280 33.83 -11.57 -15.48
C VAL A 280 34.44 -12.71 -16.31
N HIS A 281 33.62 -13.67 -16.74
CA HIS A 281 34.03 -14.79 -17.59
C HIS A 281 34.58 -14.31 -18.94
N THR A 282 33.90 -13.36 -19.60
CA THR A 282 34.32 -12.82 -20.90
C THR A 282 35.64 -12.06 -20.80
N VAL A 283 35.79 -11.15 -19.83
CA VAL A 283 37.03 -10.39 -19.61
C VAL A 283 38.20 -11.31 -19.30
N ALA A 284 37.99 -12.33 -18.48
CA ALA A 284 39.02 -13.33 -18.19
C ALA A 284 39.40 -14.16 -19.42
N HIS A 285 38.45 -14.52 -20.29
CA HIS A 285 38.76 -15.19 -21.56
C HIS A 285 39.46 -14.30 -22.59
N ILE A 286 39.16 -13.00 -22.64
CA ILE A 286 39.91 -12.03 -23.46
C ILE A 286 41.37 -11.96 -22.96
N ALA A 287 41.61 -11.88 -21.65
CA ALA A 287 42.97 -11.96 -21.10
C ALA A 287 43.67 -13.28 -21.45
N ASN A 288 42.98 -14.43 -21.33
CA ASN A 288 43.52 -15.74 -21.75
C ASN A 288 43.91 -15.77 -23.24
N SER A 289 43.15 -15.11 -24.11
CA SER A 289 43.49 -15.00 -25.54
C SER A 289 44.73 -14.14 -25.81
N TRP A 290 44.96 -13.11 -25.00
CA TRP A 290 46.16 -12.28 -25.06
C TRP A 290 47.40 -13.07 -24.64
N PHE A 291 47.33 -13.80 -23.52
CA PHE A 291 48.43 -14.68 -23.07
C PHE A 291 48.74 -15.78 -24.10
N LEU A 292 47.72 -16.35 -24.76
CA LEU A 292 47.93 -17.29 -25.86
C LEU A 292 48.67 -16.64 -27.04
N GLY A 293 48.26 -15.44 -27.45
CA GLY A 293 48.93 -14.71 -28.52
C GLY A 293 50.40 -14.43 -28.22
N HIS A 294 50.71 -14.08 -26.97
CA HIS A 294 52.09 -13.88 -26.48
C HIS A 294 52.91 -15.18 -26.43
N ALA A 295 52.28 -16.32 -26.15
CA ALA A 295 52.93 -17.63 -26.19
C ALA A 295 53.20 -18.14 -27.62
N MET A 296 52.44 -17.65 -28.61
CA MET A 296 52.59 -18.03 -30.02
C MET A 296 53.55 -17.13 -30.82
N SER A 297 53.89 -15.94 -30.32
CA SER A 297 54.74 -14.98 -31.03
C SER A 297 55.44 -14.01 -30.08
N THR A 298 56.73 -13.78 -30.31
CA THR A 298 57.56 -12.82 -29.56
C THR A 298 57.31 -11.36 -29.95
N ASN A 299 56.70 -11.11 -31.11
CA ASN A 299 56.45 -9.76 -31.62
C ASN A 299 55.04 -9.28 -31.22
N THR A 300 54.95 -8.18 -30.46
CA THR A 300 53.69 -7.63 -29.90
C THR A 300 52.55 -7.51 -30.92
N LEU A 301 52.84 -7.03 -32.15
CA LEU A 301 51.84 -6.88 -33.20
C LEU A 301 51.31 -8.24 -33.68
N SER A 302 52.18 -9.23 -33.82
CA SER A 302 51.81 -10.60 -34.22
C SER A 302 51.07 -11.31 -33.07
N SER A 303 51.48 -11.12 -31.81
CA SER A 303 50.74 -11.59 -30.63
C SER A 303 49.32 -11.03 -30.60
N LEU A 304 49.13 -9.75 -30.90
CA LEU A 304 47.81 -9.12 -31.03
C LEU A 304 46.98 -9.72 -32.17
N VAL A 305 47.58 -9.95 -33.34
CA VAL A 305 46.92 -10.60 -34.47
C VAL A 305 46.47 -12.02 -34.11
N HIS A 306 47.31 -12.82 -33.44
CA HIS A 306 46.93 -14.16 -32.97
C HIS A 306 45.82 -14.11 -31.90
N ALA A 307 45.86 -13.16 -30.97
CA ALA A 307 44.81 -12.97 -29.97
C ALA A 307 43.46 -12.59 -30.62
N ILE A 308 43.45 -11.63 -31.56
CA ILE A 308 42.25 -11.23 -32.31
C ILE A 308 41.72 -12.41 -33.14
N LEU A 309 42.60 -13.11 -33.87
CA LEU A 309 42.22 -14.26 -34.68
C LEU A 309 41.57 -15.36 -33.82
N CYS A 310 42.11 -15.64 -32.64
CA CYS A 310 41.52 -16.57 -31.68
C CYS A 310 40.09 -16.15 -31.26
N ASN A 311 39.87 -14.85 -30.99
CA ASN A 311 38.56 -14.30 -30.61
C ASN A 311 37.49 -14.36 -31.72
N VAL A 312 37.88 -14.43 -33.00
CA VAL A 312 36.92 -14.40 -34.13
C VAL A 312 36.80 -15.71 -34.89
N SER A 313 37.78 -16.62 -34.78
CA SER A 313 37.80 -17.89 -35.53
C SER A 313 37.45 -19.13 -34.71
N THR A 314 37.56 -19.08 -33.38
CA THR A 314 37.35 -20.28 -32.54
C THR A 314 35.90 -20.40 -32.06
N GLY A 315 35.39 -21.64 -32.06
CA GLY A 315 34.00 -21.95 -31.71
C GLY A 315 33.51 -21.35 -30.38
N PRO A 316 34.25 -21.47 -29.26
CA PRO A 316 33.87 -20.87 -27.98
C PRO A 316 33.76 -19.35 -28.02
N PHE A 317 34.67 -18.64 -28.69
CA PHE A 317 34.61 -17.18 -28.73
C PHE A 317 33.49 -16.70 -29.65
N VAL A 318 33.30 -17.29 -30.83
CA VAL A 318 32.17 -16.96 -31.73
C VAL A 318 30.82 -17.19 -31.03
N THR A 319 30.63 -18.34 -30.39
CA THR A 319 29.41 -18.61 -29.60
C THR A 319 29.28 -17.67 -28.40
N GLY A 320 30.38 -17.32 -27.72
CA GLY A 320 30.41 -16.39 -26.59
C GLY A 320 29.98 -14.97 -26.99
N TRP A 321 30.48 -14.44 -28.11
CA TRP A 321 30.07 -13.12 -28.63
C TRP A 321 28.58 -13.08 -29.03
N LEU A 322 28.08 -14.14 -29.69
CA LEU A 322 26.66 -14.27 -30.01
C LEU A 322 25.80 -14.34 -28.74
N MET A 323 26.21 -15.12 -27.74
CA MET A 323 25.54 -15.19 -26.43
C MET A 323 25.52 -13.85 -25.71
N LEU A 324 26.64 -13.11 -25.70
CA LEU A 324 26.75 -11.81 -25.07
C LEU A 324 25.85 -10.77 -25.76
N ALA A 325 25.75 -10.79 -27.08
CA ALA A 325 24.84 -9.94 -27.85
C ALA A 325 23.36 -10.23 -27.50
N LEU A 326 22.95 -11.50 -27.47
CA LEU A 326 21.59 -11.90 -27.08
C LEU A 326 21.27 -11.50 -25.63
N LEU A 327 22.18 -11.78 -24.69
CA LEU A 327 22.04 -11.41 -23.28
C LEU A 327 21.92 -9.90 -23.10
N THR A 328 22.70 -9.12 -23.85
CA THR A 328 22.65 -7.65 -23.82
C THR A 328 21.30 -7.15 -24.32
N ILE A 329 20.78 -7.66 -25.45
CA ILE A 329 19.45 -7.30 -25.97
C ILE A 329 18.36 -7.64 -24.93
N MET A 330 18.40 -8.84 -24.36
CA MET A 330 17.45 -9.27 -23.32
C MET A 330 17.49 -8.34 -22.09
N ALA A 331 18.67 -8.05 -21.56
CA ALA A 331 18.85 -7.20 -20.38
C ALA A 331 18.41 -5.74 -20.65
N LEU A 332 18.69 -5.22 -21.86
CA LEU A 332 18.26 -3.89 -22.25
C LEU A 332 16.73 -3.78 -22.24
N PHE A 333 16.00 -4.64 -22.94
CA PHE A 333 14.53 -4.54 -23.02
C PHE A 333 13.82 -5.02 -21.74
N ALA A 334 14.44 -5.86 -20.92
CA ALA A 334 13.93 -6.21 -19.59
C ALA A 334 14.05 -5.07 -18.55
N ALA A 335 14.90 -4.06 -18.79
CA ALA A 335 15.06 -2.92 -17.90
C ALA A 335 13.72 -2.19 -17.66
N GLU A 336 13.41 -1.91 -16.40
CA GLU A 336 12.06 -1.56 -15.95
C GLU A 336 11.43 -0.39 -16.71
N LYS A 337 12.20 0.69 -16.96
CA LYS A 337 11.74 1.88 -17.70
C LYS A 337 11.25 1.52 -19.11
N ARG A 338 11.95 0.62 -19.82
CA ARG A 338 11.59 0.19 -21.19
C ARG A 338 10.46 -0.82 -21.18
N ARG A 339 10.50 -1.81 -20.26
CA ARG A 339 9.45 -2.82 -20.08
C ARG A 339 8.09 -2.20 -19.76
N ARG A 340 8.05 -1.16 -18.91
CA ARG A 340 6.81 -0.43 -18.56
C ARG A 340 6.26 0.42 -19.71
N ALA A 341 7.12 0.89 -20.62
CA ALA A 341 6.72 1.70 -21.77
C ALA A 341 6.18 0.85 -22.92
N HIS A 342 6.85 -0.26 -23.27
CA HIS A 342 6.42 -1.17 -24.33
C HIS A 342 6.62 -2.64 -23.92
N PHE A 343 5.58 -3.23 -23.34
CA PHE A 343 5.64 -4.60 -22.81
C PHE A 343 5.86 -5.66 -23.91
N GLU A 344 5.34 -5.45 -25.11
CA GLU A 344 5.50 -6.39 -26.23
C GLU A 344 6.96 -6.57 -26.63
N ARG A 345 7.71 -5.46 -26.74
CA ARG A 345 9.14 -5.48 -27.10
C ARG A 345 9.94 -6.26 -26.08
N PHE A 346 9.62 -6.11 -24.79
CA PHE A 346 10.15 -6.96 -23.74
C PHE A 346 9.80 -8.44 -23.99
N GLN A 347 8.53 -8.78 -24.21
CA GLN A 347 8.11 -10.17 -24.36
C GLN A 347 8.78 -10.87 -25.55
N PHE A 348 8.89 -10.21 -26.72
CA PHE A 348 9.56 -10.76 -27.90
C PHE A 348 11.07 -10.90 -27.71
N THR A 349 11.74 -9.86 -27.21
CA THR A 349 13.20 -9.91 -27.01
C THR A 349 13.61 -10.86 -25.88
N HIS A 350 12.76 -11.05 -24.87
CA HIS A 350 13.05 -12.00 -23.80
C HIS A 350 12.96 -13.46 -24.27
N LEU A 351 12.23 -13.76 -25.36
CA LEU A 351 12.19 -15.09 -25.99
C LEU A 351 13.56 -15.53 -26.56
N LEU A 352 14.49 -14.59 -26.75
CA LEU A 352 15.88 -14.87 -27.13
C LEU A 352 16.65 -15.74 -26.11
N PHE A 353 16.06 -16.02 -24.94
CA PHE A 353 16.58 -17.04 -24.01
C PHE A 353 16.71 -18.43 -24.68
N LEU A 354 15.85 -18.75 -25.66
CA LEU A 354 15.89 -20.03 -26.38
C LEU A 354 17.17 -20.20 -27.22
N PRO A 355 17.49 -19.32 -28.19
CA PRO A 355 18.77 -19.39 -28.91
C PRO A 355 19.97 -19.18 -27.98
N PHE A 356 19.85 -18.38 -26.93
CA PHE A 356 20.92 -18.22 -25.91
C PHE A 356 21.24 -19.54 -25.20
N PHE A 357 20.25 -20.34 -24.81
CA PHE A 357 20.47 -21.67 -24.20
C PHE A 357 21.04 -22.69 -25.20
N ALA A 358 20.57 -22.68 -26.45
CA ALA A 358 21.13 -23.51 -27.51
C ALA A 358 22.62 -23.19 -27.76
N LEU A 359 22.97 -21.90 -27.83
CA LEU A 359 24.35 -21.44 -27.95
C LEU A 359 25.19 -21.78 -26.72
N TRP A 360 24.64 -21.74 -25.50
CA TRP A 360 25.37 -22.15 -24.29
C TRP A 360 25.76 -23.63 -24.34
N GLN A 361 24.83 -24.50 -24.75
CA GLN A 361 25.12 -25.92 -24.93
C GLN A 361 26.27 -26.13 -25.93
N LEU A 362 26.25 -25.44 -27.09
CA LEU A 362 27.31 -25.49 -28.08
C LEU A 362 28.64 -24.90 -27.59
N HIS A 363 28.60 -23.76 -26.91
CA HIS A 363 29.78 -23.06 -26.36
C HIS A 363 30.61 -23.98 -25.46
N GLY A 364 29.94 -24.78 -24.62
CA GLY A 364 30.60 -25.76 -23.77
C GLY A 364 31.15 -27.00 -24.49
N MET A 365 30.75 -27.29 -25.74
CA MET A 365 31.03 -28.57 -26.42
C MET A 365 32.39 -28.64 -27.13
N PHE A 366 33.02 -27.51 -27.45
CA PHE A 366 34.25 -27.47 -28.27
C PHE A 366 35.52 -28.04 -27.60
N CYS A 367 35.50 -28.39 -26.31
CA CYS A 367 36.64 -28.96 -25.56
C CYS A 367 37.98 -28.21 -25.76
N MET A 368 37.93 -26.87 -25.82
CA MET A 368 39.09 -26.03 -26.15
C MET A 368 40.20 -26.05 -25.09
N ILE A 369 39.84 -26.16 -23.80
CA ILE A 369 40.80 -26.32 -22.71
C ILE A 369 40.68 -27.74 -22.18
N ARG A 370 41.69 -28.56 -22.45
CA ARG A 370 41.75 -29.98 -22.07
C ARG A 370 42.44 -30.13 -20.70
N PRO A 371 42.06 -31.12 -19.88
CA PRO A 371 42.85 -31.52 -18.73
C PRO A 371 44.09 -32.31 -19.17
N ASP A 372 45.14 -32.28 -18.36
CA ASP A 372 46.44 -32.91 -18.65
C ASP A 372 46.37 -34.46 -18.56
N SER A 373 45.29 -35.01 -18.00
CA SER A 373 45.08 -36.45 -17.79
C SER A 373 43.72 -36.91 -18.32
N ALA A 374 43.66 -38.14 -18.82
CA ALA A 374 42.46 -38.73 -19.39
C ALA A 374 41.29 -38.83 -18.38
N PRO A 375 40.02 -38.72 -18.83
CA PRO A 375 39.60 -38.45 -20.21
C PRO A 375 39.76 -36.97 -20.58
N TYR A 376 40.38 -36.70 -21.74
CA TYR A 376 40.66 -35.34 -22.23
C TYR A 376 39.41 -34.56 -22.63
N CYS A 377 38.44 -35.23 -23.26
CA CYS A 377 37.14 -34.68 -23.59
C CYS A 377 36.09 -35.74 -23.24
N SER A 378 35.23 -35.44 -22.26
CA SER A 378 34.16 -36.33 -21.82
C SER A 378 32.86 -35.55 -21.71
N TRP A 379 31.73 -36.18 -22.05
CA TRP A 379 30.39 -35.60 -21.86
C TRP A 379 30.07 -35.23 -20.40
N LYS A 380 30.83 -35.77 -19.42
CA LYS A 380 30.76 -35.39 -17.99
C LYS A 380 31.55 -34.13 -17.63
N GLN A 381 32.37 -33.60 -18.55
CA GLN A 381 33.26 -32.46 -18.34
C GLN A 381 33.08 -31.33 -19.39
N VAL A 382 32.59 -31.71 -20.57
CA VAL A 382 32.44 -30.89 -21.77
C VAL A 382 30.95 -30.81 -22.10
N GLY A 383 30.45 -29.62 -22.42
CA GLY A 383 29.04 -29.42 -22.76
C GLY A 383 28.06 -29.68 -21.61
N VAL A 384 28.47 -29.47 -20.34
CA VAL A 384 27.67 -29.85 -19.15
C VAL A 384 26.39 -29.02 -18.92
N PHE A 385 26.08 -28.04 -19.78
CA PHE A 385 24.92 -27.16 -19.66
C PHE A 385 23.59 -27.92 -19.49
N TRP A 386 23.35 -28.93 -20.33
CA TRP A 386 22.12 -29.72 -20.27
C TRP A 386 21.85 -30.28 -18.87
N PHE A 387 22.88 -30.78 -18.16
CA PHE A 387 22.72 -31.37 -16.84
C PHE A 387 22.16 -30.37 -15.81
N TYR A 388 22.69 -29.14 -15.80
CA TYR A 388 22.22 -28.09 -14.90
C TYR A 388 20.83 -27.58 -15.28
N TRP A 389 20.56 -27.41 -16.58
CA TRP A 389 19.31 -26.86 -17.08
C TRP A 389 18.14 -27.88 -17.09
N SER A 390 18.40 -29.17 -17.27
CA SER A 390 17.35 -30.19 -17.56
C SER A 390 16.20 -30.21 -16.56
N PHE A 391 16.46 -30.07 -15.26
CA PHE A 391 15.39 -30.07 -14.25
C PHE A 391 14.46 -28.85 -14.39
N GLY A 392 15.03 -27.63 -14.42
CA GLY A 392 14.26 -26.41 -14.61
C GLY A 392 13.61 -26.31 -15.99
N GLY A 393 14.28 -26.82 -17.03
CA GLY A 393 13.78 -26.92 -18.39
C GLY A 393 12.58 -27.84 -18.52
N ALA A 394 12.66 -29.07 -17.99
CA ALA A 394 11.56 -30.03 -18.01
C ALA A 394 10.33 -29.51 -17.22
N LEU A 395 10.55 -28.86 -16.07
CA LEU A 395 9.49 -28.23 -15.30
C LEU A 395 8.84 -27.07 -16.05
N TYR A 396 9.64 -26.21 -16.69
CA TYR A 396 9.15 -25.10 -17.52
C TYR A 396 8.34 -25.59 -18.72
N VAL A 397 8.84 -26.60 -19.45
CA VAL A 397 8.11 -27.21 -20.59
C VAL A 397 6.79 -27.81 -20.11
N SER A 398 6.81 -28.55 -18.99
CA SER A 398 5.59 -29.11 -18.37
C SER A 398 4.58 -28.02 -18.02
N GLU A 399 5.01 -26.89 -17.44
CA GLU A 399 4.12 -25.75 -17.20
C GLU A 399 3.55 -25.15 -18.50
N ARG A 400 4.36 -25.01 -19.55
CA ARG A 400 3.90 -24.46 -20.83
C ARG A 400 2.88 -25.38 -21.52
N LEU A 401 3.08 -26.69 -21.45
CA LEU A 401 2.11 -27.70 -21.91
C LEU A 401 0.82 -27.67 -21.09
N LEU A 402 0.91 -27.65 -19.75
CA LEU A 402 -0.26 -27.57 -18.87
C LEU A 402 -1.08 -26.29 -19.12
N ARG A 403 -0.42 -25.15 -19.33
CA ARG A 403 -1.09 -23.90 -19.73
C ARG A 403 -1.84 -24.04 -21.05
N GLU A 404 -1.20 -24.64 -22.07
CA GLU A 404 -1.81 -24.83 -23.38
C GLU A 404 -3.01 -25.80 -23.36
N VAL A 405 -2.99 -26.79 -22.47
CA VAL A 405 -4.16 -27.65 -22.21
C VAL A 405 -5.28 -26.86 -21.50
N ARG A 406 -4.94 -26.08 -20.47
CA ARG A 406 -5.92 -25.28 -19.68
C ARG A 406 -6.52 -24.10 -20.44
N SER A 407 -5.80 -23.51 -21.38
CA SER A 407 -6.24 -22.38 -22.22
C SER A 407 -7.26 -22.79 -23.27
N ARG A 408 -7.21 -24.05 -23.74
CA ARG A 408 -8.09 -24.59 -24.78
C ARG A 408 -9.50 -24.93 -24.30
N HIS A 409 -9.73 -25.05 -22.99
CA HIS A 409 -11.09 -25.21 -22.44
C HIS A 409 -11.99 -24.02 -22.81
N ARG A 410 -13.25 -24.29 -23.17
CA ARG A 410 -14.16 -23.23 -23.62
C ARG A 410 -14.45 -22.27 -22.46
N THR A 411 -14.45 -21.00 -22.83
CA THR A 411 -14.48 -19.83 -21.98
C THR A 411 -15.36 -18.82 -22.68
N PHE A 412 -16.40 -18.35 -21.99
CA PHE A 412 -17.38 -17.43 -22.55
C PHE A 412 -17.58 -16.26 -21.60
N ILE A 413 -17.63 -15.05 -22.17
CA ILE A 413 -17.93 -13.83 -21.44
C ILE A 413 -19.45 -13.79 -21.27
N SER A 414 -19.93 -13.72 -20.04
CA SER A 414 -21.37 -13.65 -19.74
C SER A 414 -21.87 -12.20 -19.67
N LYS A 415 -21.05 -11.28 -19.18
CA LYS A 415 -21.37 -9.86 -19.07
C LYS A 415 -20.10 -9.02 -19.11
N VAL A 416 -20.19 -7.85 -19.73
CA VAL A 416 -19.20 -6.76 -19.61
C VAL A 416 -19.94 -5.58 -18.98
N VAL A 417 -19.35 -4.95 -17.95
CA VAL A 417 -19.89 -3.73 -17.35
C VAL A 417 -18.80 -2.67 -17.37
N HIS A 418 -19.13 -1.47 -17.84
CA HIS A 418 -18.24 -0.32 -17.81
C HIS A 418 -18.48 0.47 -16.51
N HIS A 419 -17.42 0.66 -15.74
CA HIS A 419 -17.43 1.38 -14.45
C HIS A 419 -16.69 2.72 -14.58
N PRO A 420 -17.01 3.72 -13.73
CA PRO A 420 -16.27 4.98 -13.66
C PRO A 420 -14.75 4.83 -13.40
N SER A 421 -14.01 5.93 -13.53
CA SER A 421 -12.54 5.98 -13.38
C SER A 421 -11.76 5.00 -14.27
N LYS A 422 -12.33 4.69 -15.46
CA LYS A 422 -11.75 3.84 -16.51
C LYS A 422 -11.51 2.39 -16.06
N VAL A 423 -12.55 1.76 -15.50
CA VAL A 423 -12.54 0.36 -15.07
C VAL A 423 -13.59 -0.41 -15.87
N ILE A 424 -13.29 -1.65 -16.27
CA ILE A 424 -14.26 -2.59 -16.82
C ILE A 424 -14.34 -3.82 -15.92
N GLU A 425 -15.56 -4.28 -15.65
CA GLU A 425 -15.83 -5.58 -15.05
C GLU A 425 -16.11 -6.58 -16.16
N LEU A 426 -15.46 -7.74 -16.07
CA LEU A 426 -15.63 -8.84 -16.99
C LEU A 426 -16.10 -10.07 -16.22
N GLN A 427 -17.33 -10.50 -16.46
CA GLN A 427 -17.90 -11.73 -15.91
C GLN A 427 -17.72 -12.87 -16.90
N ILE A 428 -17.21 -14.01 -16.42
CA ILE A 428 -16.69 -15.08 -17.25
C ILE A 428 -17.11 -16.44 -16.72
N LYS A 429 -17.55 -17.30 -17.64
CA LYS A 429 -17.85 -18.70 -17.38
C LYS A 429 -16.88 -19.61 -18.11
N LYS A 430 -16.45 -20.68 -17.44
CA LYS A 430 -15.48 -21.67 -17.95
C LYS A 430 -15.96 -23.08 -17.63
N GLU A 431 -15.98 -23.96 -18.62
CA GLU A 431 -16.52 -25.33 -18.49
C GLU A 431 -15.81 -26.18 -17.43
N LYS A 432 -14.51 -25.92 -17.20
CA LYS A 432 -13.67 -26.62 -16.22
C LYS A 432 -12.93 -25.62 -15.34
N THR A 433 -13.61 -25.18 -14.29
CA THR A 433 -13.04 -24.31 -13.25
C THR A 433 -12.47 -25.16 -12.12
N ARG A 434 -11.18 -24.98 -11.81
CA ARG A 434 -10.56 -25.54 -10.61
C ARG A 434 -11.07 -24.75 -9.40
N ARG A 435 -11.28 -25.39 -8.23
CA ARG A 435 -11.59 -24.69 -6.97
C ARG A 435 -10.66 -23.49 -6.77
N MET A 436 -11.25 -22.30 -6.79
CA MET A 436 -10.57 -21.03 -6.56
C MET A 436 -10.46 -20.76 -5.06
N ARG A 437 -9.57 -19.83 -4.69
CA ARG A 437 -9.50 -19.26 -3.34
C ARG A 437 -9.60 -17.74 -3.42
N PRO A 438 -10.12 -17.09 -2.36
CA PRO A 438 -10.21 -15.63 -2.33
C PRO A 438 -8.84 -14.96 -2.50
N GLY A 439 -8.81 -13.85 -3.26
CA GLY A 439 -7.60 -13.07 -3.52
C GLY A 439 -6.60 -13.69 -4.50
N GLN A 440 -6.93 -14.80 -5.16
CA GLN A 440 -6.13 -15.38 -6.25
C GLN A 440 -6.22 -14.54 -7.54
N TYR A 441 -5.32 -14.81 -8.49
CA TYR A 441 -5.35 -14.17 -9.82
C TYR A 441 -5.37 -15.20 -10.94
N ILE A 442 -5.85 -14.75 -12.11
CA ILE A 442 -5.82 -15.50 -13.37
C ILE A 442 -4.99 -14.75 -14.41
N MET A 443 -4.51 -15.46 -15.41
CA MET A 443 -3.88 -14.88 -16.60
C MET A 443 -4.87 -14.92 -17.76
N ILE A 444 -5.17 -13.77 -18.36
CA ILE A 444 -6.05 -13.65 -19.52
C ILE A 444 -5.21 -13.40 -20.78
N ASN A 445 -5.58 -14.08 -21.86
CA ASN A 445 -5.16 -13.77 -23.23
C ASN A 445 -6.40 -13.50 -24.09
N CYS A 446 -6.31 -12.54 -25.00
CA CYS A 446 -7.34 -12.26 -26.00
C CYS A 446 -6.70 -12.30 -27.39
N PRO A 447 -6.89 -13.37 -28.18
CA PRO A 447 -6.31 -13.49 -29.52
C PRO A 447 -6.69 -12.39 -30.50
N ALA A 448 -7.85 -11.73 -30.31
CA ALA A 448 -8.28 -10.59 -31.11
C ALA A 448 -7.41 -9.34 -30.91
N VAL A 449 -6.75 -9.21 -29.74
CA VAL A 449 -5.79 -8.13 -29.44
C VAL A 449 -4.37 -8.63 -29.68
N SER A 450 -3.99 -9.76 -29.07
CA SER A 450 -2.69 -10.39 -29.27
C SER A 450 -2.72 -11.85 -28.84
N CYS A 451 -2.41 -12.76 -29.76
CA CYS A 451 -2.35 -14.21 -29.50
C CYS A 451 -1.20 -14.62 -28.54
N TRP A 452 -0.19 -13.77 -28.33
CA TRP A 452 0.98 -14.11 -27.52
C TRP A 452 0.97 -13.52 -26.10
N GLN A 453 0.19 -12.46 -25.84
CA GLN A 453 0.27 -11.72 -24.57
C GLN A 453 -0.64 -12.30 -23.49
N TRP A 454 -0.09 -12.56 -22.31
CA TRP A 454 -0.82 -13.04 -21.15
C TRP A 454 -0.70 -12.02 -20.02
N HIS A 455 -1.83 -11.47 -19.57
CA HIS A 455 -1.89 -10.42 -18.56
C HIS A 455 -2.53 -10.92 -17.26
N PRO A 456 -1.93 -10.64 -16.08
CA PRO A 456 -2.48 -11.06 -14.79
C PRO A 456 -3.61 -10.14 -14.33
N PHE A 457 -4.74 -10.72 -13.92
CA PHE A 457 -5.85 -10.00 -13.29
C PHE A 457 -6.34 -10.73 -12.05
N THR A 458 -6.46 -9.99 -10.95
CA THR A 458 -6.96 -10.51 -9.68
C THR A 458 -8.45 -10.82 -9.79
N LEU A 459 -8.86 -11.95 -9.23
CA LEU A 459 -10.27 -12.33 -9.13
C LEU A 459 -10.96 -11.44 -8.11
N THR A 460 -12.13 -10.92 -8.48
CA THR A 460 -12.96 -10.05 -7.62
C THR A 460 -14.18 -10.77 -7.03
N ASN A 461 -14.52 -11.93 -7.58
CA ASN A 461 -15.59 -12.79 -7.09
C ASN A 461 -15.15 -13.63 -5.88
N ALA A 462 -16.11 -14.10 -5.08
CA ALA A 462 -15.85 -15.15 -4.09
C ALA A 462 -15.76 -16.53 -4.78
N PRO A 463 -15.12 -17.55 -4.18
CA PRO A 463 -15.10 -18.92 -4.73
C PRO A 463 -16.47 -19.54 -5.05
N GLU A 464 -17.53 -19.02 -4.44
CA GLU A 464 -18.94 -19.41 -4.56
C GLU A 464 -19.63 -18.82 -5.81
N GLU A 465 -19.05 -17.78 -6.41
CA GLU A 465 -19.59 -17.02 -7.55
C GLU A 465 -18.90 -17.38 -8.89
N ASP A 466 -19.55 -17.07 -10.02
CA ASP A 466 -18.92 -17.09 -11.34
C ASP A 466 -17.70 -16.15 -11.42
N LEU A 467 -16.72 -16.45 -12.27
CA LEU A 467 -15.44 -15.71 -12.32
C LEU A 467 -15.69 -14.25 -12.72
N SER A 468 -15.22 -13.30 -11.92
CA SER A 468 -15.17 -11.90 -12.31
C SER A 468 -13.79 -11.30 -12.10
N VAL A 469 -13.42 -10.38 -13.00
CA VAL A 469 -12.22 -9.56 -12.87
C VAL A 469 -12.55 -8.10 -13.17
N HIS A 470 -11.95 -7.19 -12.42
CA HIS A 470 -12.03 -5.75 -12.67
C HIS A 470 -10.70 -5.26 -13.23
N ILE A 471 -10.74 -4.68 -14.42
CA ILE A 471 -9.57 -4.30 -15.23
C ILE A 471 -9.57 -2.78 -15.40
N ARG A 472 -8.52 -2.11 -14.93
CA ARG A 472 -8.33 -0.68 -15.17
C ARG A 472 -7.65 -0.44 -16.52
N ILE A 473 -8.22 0.44 -17.34
CA ILE A 473 -7.70 0.82 -18.65
C ILE A 473 -6.54 1.81 -18.46
N VAL A 474 -5.29 1.33 -18.62
CA VAL A 474 -4.07 2.14 -18.37
C VAL A 474 -3.00 1.96 -19.46
N GLY A 475 -2.72 0.73 -19.87
CA GLY A 475 -1.74 0.39 -20.91
C GLY A 475 -2.37 0.12 -22.27
N ASP A 476 -1.53 -0.03 -23.30
CA ASP A 476 -1.92 -0.26 -24.70
C ASP A 476 -2.86 -1.47 -24.82
N TRP A 477 -2.41 -2.65 -24.38
CA TRP A 477 -3.22 -3.86 -24.39
C TRP A 477 -4.56 -3.72 -23.66
N THR A 478 -4.62 -2.98 -22.54
CA THR A 478 -5.89 -2.77 -21.82
C THR A 478 -6.83 -1.81 -22.55
N ARG A 479 -6.32 -0.86 -23.33
CA ARG A 479 -7.13 -0.02 -24.23
C ARG A 479 -7.68 -0.87 -25.38
N ASP A 480 -6.82 -1.63 -26.03
CA ASP A 480 -7.21 -2.47 -27.18
C ASP A 480 -8.17 -3.59 -26.77
N PHE A 481 -8.01 -4.14 -25.56
CA PHE A 481 -8.95 -5.10 -24.98
C PHE A 481 -10.30 -4.47 -24.62
N ALA A 482 -10.31 -3.25 -24.07
CA ALA A 482 -11.57 -2.52 -23.82
C ALA A 482 -12.30 -2.22 -25.14
N ARG A 483 -11.58 -1.77 -26.18
CA ARG A 483 -12.12 -1.56 -27.54
C ARG A 483 -12.67 -2.85 -28.14
N ALA A 484 -11.94 -3.97 -28.03
CA ALA A 484 -12.41 -5.28 -28.50
C ALA A 484 -13.66 -5.79 -27.75
N LEU A 485 -13.92 -5.32 -26.52
CA LEU A 485 -15.14 -5.61 -25.75
C LEU A 485 -16.29 -4.64 -26.03
N GLY A 486 -16.13 -3.65 -26.93
CA GLY A 486 -17.13 -2.60 -27.17
C GLY A 486 -17.15 -1.49 -26.11
N CYS A 487 -16.16 -1.44 -25.23
CA CYS A 487 -15.98 -0.40 -24.21
C CYS A 487 -14.89 0.60 -24.65
N ASP A 488 -15.07 1.25 -25.79
CA ASP A 488 -14.17 2.31 -26.25
C ASP A 488 -14.56 3.66 -25.61
N PRO A 489 -13.72 4.26 -24.75
CA PRO A 489 -14.06 5.53 -24.10
C PRO A 489 -14.22 6.68 -25.10
N GLU A 490 -13.44 6.70 -26.17
CA GLU A 490 -13.43 7.80 -27.15
C GLU A 490 -14.63 7.69 -28.09
N LEU A 491 -14.98 6.47 -28.50
CA LEU A 491 -16.18 6.24 -29.31
C LEU A 491 -17.45 6.47 -28.49
N ASN A 492 -17.52 5.97 -27.25
CA ASN A 492 -18.72 6.12 -26.42
C ASN A 492 -18.96 7.60 -26.05
N GLU A 493 -17.92 8.39 -25.79
CA GLU A 493 -18.07 9.82 -25.52
C GLU A 493 -18.50 10.63 -26.77
N ALA A 494 -18.16 10.17 -27.98
CA ALA A 494 -18.65 10.75 -29.23
C ALA A 494 -20.11 10.33 -29.51
N VAL A 495 -20.43 9.04 -29.35
CA VAL A 495 -21.75 8.45 -29.57
C VAL A 495 -22.78 9.02 -28.59
N SER A 496 -22.46 9.18 -27.31
CA SER A 496 -23.36 9.84 -26.34
C SER A 496 -23.61 11.33 -26.64
N LYS A 497 -22.69 12.02 -27.32
CA LYS A 497 -22.91 13.41 -27.80
C LYS A 497 -23.83 13.48 -29.03
N GLU A 498 -23.95 12.41 -29.79
CA GLU A 498 -24.85 12.33 -30.97
C GLU A 498 -26.24 11.74 -30.66
N LEU A 499 -26.39 10.94 -29.59
CA LEU A 499 -27.62 10.18 -29.31
C LEU A 499 -28.48 10.70 -28.14
N GLY A 500 -27.93 11.51 -27.22
CA GLY A 500 -28.65 11.90 -26.00
C GLY A 500 -28.83 10.71 -25.02
N ASP A 501 -29.92 10.71 -24.25
CA ASP A 501 -30.20 9.75 -23.15
C ASP A 501 -30.54 8.31 -23.60
N GLU A 502 -30.42 7.95 -24.89
CA GLU A 502 -30.56 6.54 -25.31
C GLU A 502 -29.31 5.72 -24.95
N ASP A 503 -29.49 4.52 -24.38
CA ASP A 503 -28.40 3.64 -23.99
C ASP A 503 -27.51 3.27 -25.19
N PRO A 504 -26.22 3.71 -25.21
CA PRO A 504 -25.32 3.47 -26.34
C PRO A 504 -25.00 1.99 -26.58
N GLN A 505 -25.26 1.09 -25.61
CA GLN A 505 -25.09 -0.35 -25.80
C GLN A 505 -26.06 -0.93 -26.84
N THR A 506 -27.22 -0.30 -27.07
CA THR A 506 -28.31 -0.84 -27.90
C THR A 506 -27.95 -0.95 -29.39
N LYS A 507 -27.02 -0.14 -29.90
CA LYS A 507 -26.57 -0.16 -31.30
C LYS A 507 -25.29 -0.98 -31.54
N LEU A 508 -24.54 -1.33 -30.49
CA LEU A 508 -23.25 -2.00 -30.61
C LEU A 508 -23.39 -3.54 -30.51
N ASN A 509 -23.98 -4.15 -31.54
CA ASN A 509 -24.02 -5.62 -31.73
C ASN A 509 -22.61 -6.17 -32.06
N CYS A 510 -21.66 -5.99 -31.14
CA CYS A 510 -20.30 -6.48 -31.25
C CYS A 510 -20.21 -7.91 -30.73
N VAL A 511 -19.75 -8.84 -31.57
CA VAL A 511 -19.51 -10.23 -31.14
C VAL A 511 -18.34 -10.24 -30.16
N LEU A 512 -18.62 -10.50 -28.88
CA LEU A 512 -17.61 -10.49 -27.83
C LEU A 512 -16.43 -11.42 -28.17
N PRO A 513 -15.18 -10.95 -28.00
CA PRO A 513 -14.00 -11.68 -28.41
C PRO A 513 -13.80 -12.93 -27.56
N ARG A 514 -13.39 -14.02 -28.20
CA ARG A 514 -12.95 -15.22 -27.48
C ARG A 514 -11.72 -14.87 -26.63
N ILE A 515 -11.80 -15.15 -25.34
CA ILE A 515 -10.67 -15.07 -24.40
C ILE A 515 -10.16 -16.46 -24.06
N MET A 516 -8.91 -16.54 -23.58
CA MET A 516 -8.33 -17.75 -23.00
C MET A 516 -7.85 -17.45 -21.57
N ILE A 517 -8.08 -18.38 -20.65
CA ILE A 517 -7.78 -18.21 -19.22
C ILE A 517 -6.85 -19.31 -18.72
N ASP A 518 -5.79 -18.91 -18.04
CA ASP A 518 -4.89 -19.78 -17.29
C ASP A 518 -4.85 -19.42 -15.79
N GLY A 519 -4.71 -20.42 -14.92
CA GLY A 519 -4.83 -20.27 -13.45
C GLY A 519 -5.93 -21.15 -12.83
N PRO A 520 -6.37 -20.86 -11.59
CA PRO A 520 -5.96 -19.73 -10.75
C PRO A 520 -4.55 -19.90 -10.15
N PHE A 521 -3.93 -18.79 -9.77
CA PHE A 521 -2.59 -18.70 -9.19
C PHE A 521 -2.64 -18.01 -7.82
N GLY A 522 -1.79 -18.48 -6.90
CA GLY A 522 -1.79 -17.99 -5.52
C GLY A 522 -1.07 -16.66 -5.31
N THR A 523 -1.53 -15.90 -4.32
CA THR A 523 -1.00 -14.59 -3.92
C THR A 523 -0.72 -14.54 -2.42
N ALA A 524 0.06 -13.56 -1.95
CA ALA A 524 0.23 -13.31 -0.52
C ALA A 524 -1.12 -13.10 0.22
N SER A 525 -2.15 -12.56 -0.47
CA SER A 525 -3.45 -12.23 0.09
C SER A 525 -4.28 -13.44 0.57
N GLU A 526 -3.99 -14.67 0.12
CA GLU A 526 -4.63 -15.88 0.70
C GLU A 526 -4.31 -16.06 2.19
N ASP A 527 -3.21 -15.46 2.71
CA ASP A 527 -2.80 -15.63 4.10
C ASP A 527 -3.68 -14.86 5.11
N VAL A 528 -4.60 -13.99 4.67
CA VAL A 528 -5.49 -13.21 5.55
C VAL A 528 -6.21 -14.12 6.56
N PHE A 529 -6.68 -15.27 6.11
CA PHE A 529 -7.44 -16.24 6.93
C PHE A 529 -6.58 -17.01 7.96
N HIS A 530 -5.25 -16.84 7.97
CA HIS A 530 -4.34 -17.43 8.97
C HIS A 530 -4.06 -16.49 10.16
N GLU A 531 -4.37 -15.21 10.02
CA GLU A 531 -4.15 -14.16 11.02
C GLU A 531 -5.40 -13.97 11.89
N GLU A 532 -5.23 -13.50 13.13
CA GLU A 532 -6.37 -13.21 14.02
C GLU A 532 -6.91 -11.79 13.81
N VAL A 533 -6.03 -10.85 13.48
CA VAL A 533 -6.39 -9.48 13.12
C VAL A 533 -5.73 -9.16 11.78
N ALA A 534 -6.51 -8.74 10.80
CA ALA A 534 -6.02 -8.39 9.46
C ALA A 534 -6.26 -6.91 9.13
N VAL A 535 -5.23 -6.25 8.62
CA VAL A 535 -5.31 -4.88 8.08
C VAL A 535 -5.16 -4.99 6.57
N LEU A 536 -6.24 -4.72 5.84
CA LEU A 536 -6.34 -4.81 4.39
C LEU A 536 -6.25 -3.41 3.80
N ILE A 537 -5.19 -3.10 3.06
CA ILE A 537 -4.93 -1.76 2.52
C ILE A 537 -4.94 -1.81 0.99
N GLY A 538 -6.08 -1.44 0.39
CA GLY A 538 -6.24 -1.31 -1.06
C GLY A 538 -6.02 0.13 -1.51
N ALA A 539 -5.28 0.35 -2.59
CA ALA A 539 -5.15 1.67 -3.20
C ALA A 539 -5.53 1.66 -4.69
N GLY A 540 -6.58 2.44 -5.05
CA GLY A 540 -7.22 2.39 -6.36
C GLY A 540 -7.71 0.97 -6.69
N ILE A 541 -7.41 0.50 -7.92
CA ILE A 541 -7.71 -0.87 -8.38
C ILE A 541 -7.01 -1.97 -7.54
N GLY A 542 -6.07 -1.60 -6.66
CA GLY A 542 -5.49 -2.50 -5.65
C GLY A 542 -6.49 -3.02 -4.62
N VAL A 543 -7.74 -2.56 -4.61
CA VAL A 543 -8.83 -3.16 -3.82
C VAL A 543 -9.26 -4.55 -4.31
N THR A 544 -9.02 -4.88 -5.58
CA THR A 544 -9.50 -6.12 -6.23
C THR A 544 -9.24 -7.44 -5.48
N PRO A 545 -8.06 -7.74 -4.88
CA PRO A 545 -7.91 -8.94 -4.04
C PRO A 545 -8.78 -8.90 -2.78
N PHE A 546 -8.97 -7.72 -2.20
CA PHE A 546 -9.75 -7.54 -0.98
C PHE A 546 -11.25 -7.63 -1.26
N ALA A 547 -11.72 -7.29 -2.46
CA ALA A 547 -13.08 -7.57 -2.92
C ALA A 547 -13.46 -9.05 -2.77
N SER A 548 -12.64 -9.94 -3.35
CA SER A 548 -12.82 -11.39 -3.27
C SER A 548 -12.73 -11.93 -1.83
N ILE A 549 -11.85 -11.35 -1.01
CA ILE A 549 -11.68 -11.71 0.41
C ILE A 549 -12.90 -11.29 1.24
N LEU A 550 -13.37 -10.06 1.09
CA LEU A 550 -14.51 -9.51 1.83
C LEU A 550 -15.81 -10.23 1.46
N LYS A 551 -16.05 -10.51 0.17
CA LYS A 551 -17.18 -11.35 -0.25
C LYS A 551 -17.12 -12.75 0.37
N HIS A 552 -15.96 -13.41 0.35
CA HIS A 552 -15.82 -14.74 0.95
C HIS A 552 -15.99 -14.72 2.47
N ILE A 553 -15.57 -13.64 3.16
CA ILE A 553 -15.87 -13.44 4.58
C ILE A 553 -17.40 -13.36 4.81
N TRP A 554 -18.10 -12.57 4.00
CA TRP A 554 -19.56 -12.38 4.05
C TRP A 554 -20.36 -13.67 3.76
N TYR A 555 -19.98 -14.45 2.75
CA TYR A 555 -20.57 -15.77 2.52
C TYR A 555 -20.32 -16.72 3.70
N ARG A 556 -19.17 -16.59 4.37
CA ARG A 556 -18.79 -17.43 5.51
C ARG A 556 -19.39 -16.99 6.86
N SER A 557 -19.88 -15.75 7.00
CA SER A 557 -20.70 -15.35 8.15
C SER A 557 -22.15 -15.81 8.00
N GLN A 558 -22.66 -15.94 6.76
CA GLN A 558 -23.99 -16.48 6.48
C GLN A 558 -24.09 -18.01 6.50
N ASP A 559 -22.98 -18.73 6.32
CA ASP A 559 -22.95 -20.20 6.42
C ASP A 559 -23.00 -20.68 7.88
N VAL A 560 -24.22 -20.73 8.45
CA VAL A 560 -24.51 -21.25 9.80
C VAL A 560 -24.40 -22.79 9.87
N SER A 561 -23.84 -23.46 8.87
CA SER A 561 -23.73 -24.92 8.85
C SER A 561 -22.74 -25.42 9.93
N PRO A 562 -23.15 -26.33 10.83
CA PRO A 562 -22.30 -26.81 11.94
C PRO A 562 -21.09 -27.64 11.50
N SER A 563 -20.94 -27.93 10.19
CA SER A 563 -19.75 -28.57 9.63
C SER A 563 -18.61 -27.61 9.27
N SER A 564 -18.86 -26.30 9.23
CA SER A 564 -17.89 -25.29 8.78
C SER A 564 -17.04 -24.80 9.96
N PRO A 565 -15.71 -25.02 9.98
CA PRO A 565 -14.87 -24.62 11.12
C PRO A 565 -14.80 -23.09 11.24
N PRO A 566 -14.92 -22.50 12.44
CA PRO A 566 -14.97 -21.06 12.62
C PRO A 566 -13.72 -20.37 12.05
N LEU A 567 -13.90 -19.14 11.55
CA LEU A 567 -12.79 -18.33 11.07
C LEU A 567 -11.84 -17.99 12.22
N LYS A 568 -10.53 -18.12 11.97
CA LYS A 568 -9.49 -17.66 12.92
C LYS A 568 -9.40 -16.13 12.99
N LEU A 569 -9.84 -15.47 11.94
CA LEU A 569 -9.93 -14.02 11.81
C LEU A 569 -11.04 -13.50 12.74
N ARG A 570 -10.71 -12.55 13.62
CA ARG A 570 -11.59 -11.99 14.67
C ARG A 570 -11.89 -10.49 14.50
N LYS A 571 -11.04 -9.76 13.77
CA LYS A 571 -11.24 -8.34 13.42
C LYS A 571 -10.52 -8.03 12.10
N VAL A 572 -11.16 -7.24 11.25
CA VAL A 572 -10.63 -6.75 9.98
C VAL A 572 -10.67 -5.22 10.00
N TYR A 573 -9.57 -4.61 9.58
CA TYR A 573 -9.51 -3.17 9.27
C TYR A 573 -9.31 -3.03 7.76
N PHE A 574 -10.27 -2.45 7.06
CA PHE A 574 -10.26 -2.31 5.60
C PHE A 574 -10.07 -0.84 5.19
N PHE A 575 -8.84 -0.50 4.81
CA PHE A 575 -8.46 0.82 4.31
C PHE A 575 -8.54 0.84 2.78
N TRP A 576 -9.42 1.66 2.21
CA TRP A 576 -9.50 1.84 0.76
C TRP A 576 -9.19 3.28 0.35
N ILE A 577 -8.08 3.45 -0.38
CA ILE A 577 -7.50 4.75 -0.71
C ILE A 577 -7.62 5.02 -2.21
N CYS A 578 -8.44 6.00 -2.58
CA CYS A 578 -8.62 6.44 -3.97
C CYS A 578 -8.20 7.89 -4.16
N ARG A 579 -8.11 8.33 -5.42
CA ARG A 579 -7.88 9.75 -5.75
C ARG A 579 -9.19 10.45 -6.12
N GLU A 580 -10.05 9.76 -6.84
CA GLU A 580 -11.37 10.26 -7.27
C GLU A 580 -12.46 9.65 -6.38
N PRO A 581 -13.49 10.42 -5.97
CA PRO A 581 -14.68 9.91 -5.27
C PRO A 581 -15.43 8.83 -6.08
N THR A 582 -15.57 9.02 -7.39
CA THR A 582 -16.29 8.10 -8.29
C THR A 582 -15.66 6.70 -8.40
N ALA A 583 -14.41 6.53 -7.97
CA ALA A 583 -13.75 5.23 -7.94
C ALA A 583 -14.33 4.27 -6.88
N PHE A 584 -15.15 4.77 -5.94
CA PHE A 584 -15.80 3.99 -4.89
C PHE A 584 -17.09 3.27 -5.37
N GLU A 585 -17.78 3.81 -6.38
CA GLU A 585 -19.14 3.41 -6.79
C GLU A 585 -19.31 1.90 -7.09
N TRP A 586 -18.44 1.32 -7.92
CA TRP A 586 -18.59 -0.08 -8.36
C TRP A 586 -18.48 -1.13 -7.24
N PHE A 587 -17.86 -0.76 -6.11
CA PHE A 587 -17.65 -1.64 -4.96
C PHE A 587 -18.55 -1.25 -3.78
N GLN A 588 -19.21 -0.10 -3.86
CA GLN A 588 -20.09 0.50 -2.86
C GLN A 588 -21.16 -0.50 -2.41
N SER A 589 -21.89 -1.12 -3.35
CA SER A 589 -23.00 -2.05 -3.05
C SER A 589 -22.58 -3.26 -2.21
N LEU A 590 -21.33 -3.74 -2.33
CA LEU A 590 -20.82 -4.80 -1.46
C LEU A 590 -20.51 -4.27 -0.06
N LEU A 591 -19.89 -3.10 0.05
CA LEU A 591 -19.57 -2.50 1.35
C LEU A 591 -20.84 -2.20 2.15
N HIS A 592 -21.90 -1.71 1.50
CA HIS A 592 -23.24 -1.59 2.10
C HIS A 592 -23.77 -2.93 2.62
N ALA A 593 -23.66 -4.00 1.82
CA ALA A 593 -24.15 -5.33 2.19
C ALA A 593 -23.35 -6.00 3.31
N ILE A 594 -22.08 -5.59 3.50
CA ILE A 594 -21.23 -6.02 4.61
C ILE A 594 -21.56 -5.24 5.87
N GLU A 595 -21.56 -3.91 5.79
CA GLU A 595 -21.85 -2.99 6.90
C GLU A 595 -23.23 -3.25 7.50
N ALA A 596 -24.25 -3.45 6.66
CA ALA A 596 -25.61 -3.75 7.10
C ALA A 596 -25.79 -5.14 7.75
N GLN A 597 -24.76 -6.00 7.75
CA GLN A 597 -24.75 -7.31 8.42
C GLN A 597 -23.71 -7.38 9.55
N ASP A 598 -22.94 -6.32 9.79
CA ASP A 598 -21.82 -6.33 10.74
C ASP A 598 -22.20 -5.76 12.12
N GLU A 599 -23.13 -6.44 12.79
CA GLU A 599 -23.61 -6.04 14.12
C GLU A 599 -22.51 -6.07 15.21
N ASP A 600 -21.47 -6.90 15.03
CA ASP A 600 -20.37 -7.09 15.98
C ASP A 600 -19.15 -6.16 15.73
N ASN A 601 -19.21 -5.27 14.72
CA ASN A 601 -18.07 -4.45 14.27
C ASN A 601 -16.81 -5.30 13.96
N PHE A 602 -17.02 -6.39 13.23
CA PHE A 602 -16.01 -7.33 12.75
C PHE A 602 -15.13 -6.73 11.64
N ILE A 603 -15.67 -5.85 10.78
CA ILE A 603 -15.01 -5.21 9.64
C ILE A 603 -15.13 -3.68 9.77
N GLU A 604 -14.04 -3.06 10.21
CA GLU A 604 -13.92 -1.61 10.26
C GLU A 604 -13.52 -1.07 8.89
N ILE A 605 -14.43 -0.37 8.22
CA ILE A 605 -14.21 0.23 6.89
C ILE A 605 -13.66 1.65 7.08
N CYS A 606 -12.59 1.99 6.36
CA CYS A 606 -12.03 3.34 6.33
C CYS A 606 -11.70 3.75 4.89
N THR A 607 -12.54 4.58 4.29
CA THR A 607 -12.37 5.12 2.94
C THR A 607 -11.55 6.41 2.97
N PHE A 608 -10.67 6.61 2.00
CA PHE A 608 -9.78 7.78 1.91
C PHE A 608 -9.75 8.38 0.50
N VAL A 609 -10.14 9.65 0.37
CA VAL A 609 -10.03 10.44 -0.86
C VAL A 609 -8.79 11.32 -0.82
N THR A 610 -7.80 11.00 -1.67
CA THR A 610 -6.48 11.65 -1.72
C THR A 610 -6.29 12.64 -2.88
N GLY A 611 -7.30 12.81 -3.74
CA GLY A 611 -7.27 13.79 -4.82
C GLY A 611 -7.56 15.21 -4.36
N ARG A 612 -7.41 16.16 -5.29
CA ARG A 612 -7.91 17.52 -5.10
C ARG A 612 -9.38 17.50 -5.52
N LEU A 613 -10.28 17.79 -4.58
CA LEU A 613 -11.70 17.96 -4.84
C LEU A 613 -11.96 19.28 -5.58
N GLU A 614 -12.97 19.32 -6.42
CA GLU A 614 -13.48 20.56 -7.01
C GLU A 614 -14.33 21.34 -6.01
N LYS A 615 -14.50 22.65 -6.21
CA LYS A 615 -15.25 23.50 -5.27
C LYS A 615 -16.69 23.02 -5.07
N SER A 616 -17.38 22.69 -6.17
CA SER A 616 -18.72 22.10 -6.17
C SER A 616 -18.81 20.77 -5.43
N GLN A 617 -17.76 19.94 -5.50
CA GLN A 617 -17.69 18.68 -4.74
C GLN A 617 -17.51 18.94 -3.26
N VAL A 618 -16.62 19.88 -2.87
CA VAL A 618 -16.42 20.27 -1.47
C VAL A 618 -17.69 20.90 -0.90
N GLU A 619 -18.36 21.77 -1.65
CA GLU A 619 -19.65 22.37 -1.29
C GLU A 619 -20.72 21.27 -1.09
N ASN A 620 -20.88 20.34 -2.05
CA ASN A 620 -21.85 19.25 -1.93
C ASN A 620 -21.53 18.27 -0.79
N ILE A 621 -20.26 18.01 -0.49
CA ILE A 621 -19.86 17.25 0.70
C ILE A 621 -20.25 18.04 1.95
N TYR A 622 -19.77 19.26 2.11
CA TYR A 622 -19.96 20.08 3.31
C TYR A 622 -21.44 20.43 3.59
N THR A 623 -22.28 20.55 2.57
CA THR A 623 -23.72 20.79 2.70
C THR A 623 -24.48 19.54 3.18
N ASN A 624 -23.99 18.32 2.89
CA ASN A 624 -24.66 17.07 3.26
C ASN A 624 -23.95 16.29 4.40
N ASP A 625 -22.73 16.70 4.80
CA ASP A 625 -21.96 16.13 5.92
C ASP A 625 -22.60 16.27 7.33
N PRO A 626 -23.34 17.35 7.67
CA PRO A 626 -23.77 17.55 9.06
C PRO A 626 -25.05 16.76 9.39
N GLY A 627 -24.84 15.54 9.89
CA GLY A 627 -25.86 14.76 10.63
C GLY A 627 -26.66 13.73 9.82
N VAL A 628 -26.09 13.20 8.74
CA VAL A 628 -26.65 12.05 8.01
C VAL A 628 -25.94 10.77 8.50
N ASP A 629 -26.69 9.70 8.78
CA ASP A 629 -26.17 8.38 9.19
C ASP A 629 -25.30 7.68 8.10
N ARG A 630 -24.98 8.38 7.01
CA ARG A 630 -24.37 7.87 5.79
C ARG A 630 -23.51 8.95 5.12
N ASP A 631 -22.28 8.58 4.81
CA ASP A 631 -21.28 9.37 4.11
C ASP A 631 -21.76 9.83 2.72
N VAL A 632 -21.54 11.11 2.39
CA VAL A 632 -22.05 11.71 1.14
C VAL A 632 -21.41 11.10 -0.12
N VAL A 633 -20.17 10.60 -0.02
CA VAL A 633 -19.39 10.08 -1.16
C VAL A 633 -19.64 8.59 -1.41
N THR A 634 -19.76 7.79 -0.36
CA THR A 634 -19.85 6.32 -0.42
C THR A 634 -21.18 5.78 0.09
N GLY A 635 -22.03 6.60 0.69
CA GLY A 635 -23.30 6.21 1.30
C GLY A 635 -23.17 5.27 2.51
N LEU A 636 -21.95 4.92 2.92
CA LEU A 636 -21.69 4.01 4.04
C LEU A 636 -21.87 4.74 5.37
N GLN A 637 -22.20 4.03 6.44
CA GLN A 637 -22.15 4.57 7.81
C GLN A 637 -20.71 4.93 8.20
N ALA A 638 -19.73 4.17 7.71
CA ALA A 638 -18.31 4.50 7.82
C ALA A 638 -17.97 5.81 7.07
N PRO A 639 -17.42 6.83 7.74
CA PRO A 639 -17.15 8.14 7.13
C PRO A 639 -15.95 8.10 6.17
N THR A 640 -16.04 8.85 5.05
CA THR A 640 -14.92 9.02 4.14
C THR A 640 -13.96 10.10 4.63
N HIS A 641 -12.70 9.73 4.83
CA HIS A 641 -11.66 10.66 5.23
C HIS A 641 -11.01 11.37 4.03
N TYR A 642 -10.90 12.69 4.12
CA TYR A 642 -10.24 13.50 3.10
C TYR A 642 -8.74 13.70 3.41
N GLY A 643 -7.89 13.47 2.42
CA GLY A 643 -6.44 13.53 2.56
C GLY A 643 -5.78 12.15 2.66
N ARG A 644 -4.55 12.11 3.19
CA ARG A 644 -3.74 10.87 3.28
C ARG A 644 -3.84 10.25 4.67
N PRO A 645 -3.97 8.91 4.80
CA PRO A 645 -3.94 8.25 6.10
C PRO A 645 -2.67 8.56 6.88
N ASN A 646 -2.82 8.92 8.16
CA ASN A 646 -1.70 9.09 9.07
C ASN A 646 -1.28 7.72 9.63
N TRP A 647 -0.44 7.01 8.87
CA TRP A 647 -0.02 5.64 9.21
C TRP A 647 0.65 5.50 10.57
N ASP A 648 1.35 6.53 11.07
CA ASP A 648 1.92 6.51 12.42
C ASP A 648 0.83 6.45 13.48
N ARG A 649 -0.24 7.25 13.37
CA ARG A 649 -1.40 7.20 14.27
C ARG A 649 -2.18 5.89 14.10
N VAL A 650 -2.50 5.49 12.86
CA VAL A 650 -3.28 4.27 12.55
C VAL A 650 -2.61 3.02 13.11
N PHE A 651 -1.31 2.82 12.86
CA PHE A 651 -0.61 1.64 13.37
C PHE A 651 -0.37 1.69 14.87
N SER A 652 -0.23 2.87 15.48
CA SER A 652 -0.16 3.00 16.94
C SER A 652 -1.49 2.64 17.60
N SER A 653 -2.61 3.13 17.06
CA SER A 653 -3.97 2.83 17.55
C SER A 653 -4.28 1.32 17.47
N ILE A 654 -4.05 0.71 16.31
CA ILE A 654 -4.25 -0.74 16.11
C ILE A 654 -3.33 -1.54 17.05
N ALA A 655 -2.09 -1.11 17.27
CA ALA A 655 -1.19 -1.77 18.23
C ALA A 655 -1.64 -1.63 19.69
N SER A 656 -2.25 -0.50 20.09
CA SER A 656 -2.82 -0.32 21.43
C SER A 656 -4.12 -1.08 21.65
N ALA A 657 -4.96 -1.22 20.60
CA ALA A 657 -6.18 -2.02 20.66
C ALA A 657 -5.90 -3.53 20.73
N HIS A 658 -4.77 -3.97 20.16
CA HIS A 658 -4.41 -5.38 19.99
C HIS A 658 -3.03 -5.72 20.61
N PRO A 659 -2.80 -5.50 21.91
CA PRO A 659 -1.45 -5.45 22.51
C PRO A 659 -0.72 -6.80 22.61
N ALA A 660 -1.41 -7.92 22.39
CA ALA A 660 -0.85 -9.27 22.53
C ALA A 660 -1.08 -10.19 21.31
N THR A 661 -1.68 -9.69 20.23
CA THR A 661 -2.03 -10.49 19.05
C THR A 661 -1.18 -10.12 17.84
N LYS A 662 -0.95 -11.07 16.94
CA LYS A 662 -0.21 -10.84 15.70
C LYS A 662 -1.14 -10.24 14.65
N VAL A 663 -0.95 -8.96 14.38
CA VAL A 663 -1.64 -8.23 13.30
C VAL A 663 -0.97 -8.51 11.95
N GLY A 664 -1.73 -9.00 10.98
CA GLY A 664 -1.29 -9.18 9.60
C GLY A 664 -1.64 -7.98 8.73
N ILE A 665 -0.65 -7.33 8.14
CA ILE A 665 -0.86 -6.17 7.25
C ILE A 665 -0.69 -6.62 5.80
N PHE A 666 -1.72 -6.43 5.00
CA PHE A 666 -1.82 -6.83 3.59
C PHE A 666 -2.03 -5.57 2.74
N PHE A 667 -1.15 -5.35 1.77
CA PHE A 667 -1.20 -4.17 0.91
C PHE A 667 -1.25 -4.55 -0.57
N CYS A 668 -2.10 -3.87 -1.33
CA CYS A 668 -2.09 -3.92 -2.79
C CYS A 668 -2.32 -2.51 -3.37
N GLY A 669 -1.35 -2.02 -4.15
CA GLY A 669 -1.34 -0.62 -4.59
C GLY A 669 0.03 -0.14 -5.10
N PRO A 670 0.27 1.19 -5.16
CA PRO A 670 1.48 1.75 -5.74
C PRO A 670 2.74 1.51 -4.89
N PRO A 671 3.93 1.28 -5.51
CA PRO A 671 5.17 0.97 -4.78
C PRO A 671 5.64 2.03 -3.78
N ALA A 672 5.32 3.31 -4.02
CA ALA A 672 5.64 4.40 -3.10
C ALA A 672 4.93 4.25 -1.76
N LEU A 673 3.65 3.83 -1.77
CA LEU A 673 2.89 3.56 -0.55
C LEU A 673 3.36 2.27 0.12
N SER A 674 3.66 1.22 -0.66
CA SER A 674 4.28 -0.03 -0.15
C SER A 674 5.56 0.26 0.67
N SER A 675 6.44 1.10 0.12
CA SER A 675 7.69 1.50 0.78
C SER A 675 7.46 2.24 2.11
N THR A 676 6.44 3.11 2.18
CA THR A 676 6.07 3.82 3.41
C THR A 676 5.50 2.85 4.45
N LEU A 677 4.52 2.03 4.06
CA LEU A 677 3.91 1.04 4.96
C LEU A 677 4.96 0.06 5.52
N HIS A 678 5.88 -0.42 4.68
CA HIS A 678 6.98 -1.29 5.12
C HIS A 678 7.88 -0.63 6.16
N LYS A 679 8.27 0.64 5.95
CA LYS A 679 9.05 1.42 6.93
C LYS A 679 8.30 1.57 8.26
N MET A 680 7.00 1.83 8.23
CA MET A 680 6.20 1.96 9.46
C MET A 680 6.04 0.62 10.19
N CYS A 681 5.86 -0.50 9.47
CA CYS A 681 5.86 -1.84 10.05
C CYS A 681 7.19 -2.17 10.77
N LEU A 682 8.32 -1.76 10.18
CA LEU A 682 9.64 -1.91 10.81
C LEU A 682 9.80 -1.00 12.04
N LYS A 683 9.37 0.26 11.96
CA LYS A 683 9.41 1.24 13.07
C LYS A 683 8.67 0.72 14.30
N VAL A 684 7.44 0.23 14.14
CA VAL A 684 6.63 -0.34 15.24
C VAL A 684 7.30 -1.60 15.81
N ARG A 685 7.84 -2.49 14.97
CA ARG A 685 8.56 -3.68 15.44
C ARG A 685 9.83 -3.37 16.24
N VAL A 686 10.64 -2.42 15.78
CA VAL A 686 11.86 -2.01 16.49
C VAL A 686 11.50 -1.35 17.81
N LEU A 687 10.47 -0.49 17.83
CA LEU A 687 9.99 0.14 19.06
C LEU A 687 9.50 -0.91 20.08
N LEU A 688 8.72 -1.90 19.67
CA LEU A 688 8.29 -3.01 20.53
C LEU A 688 9.44 -3.88 21.03
N LEU A 689 10.43 -4.18 20.18
CA LEU A 689 11.65 -4.90 20.58
C LEU A 689 12.48 -4.11 21.61
N VAL A 690 12.65 -2.81 21.40
CA VAL A 690 13.36 -1.94 22.34
C VAL A 690 12.58 -1.79 23.64
N LEU A 691 11.25 -1.61 23.62
CA LEU A 691 10.45 -1.60 24.84
C LEU A 691 10.51 -2.94 25.58
N SER A 692 10.40 -4.07 24.87
CA SER A 692 10.50 -5.40 25.48
C SER A 692 11.89 -5.68 26.07
N LEU A 693 12.96 -5.22 25.42
CA LEU A 693 14.32 -5.32 25.94
C LEU A 693 14.52 -4.39 27.14
N CYS A 694 14.01 -3.16 27.09
CA CYS A 694 14.07 -2.21 28.20
C CYS A 694 13.23 -2.65 29.40
N THR A 695 12.08 -3.30 29.22
CA THR A 695 11.30 -3.87 30.33
C THR A 695 11.92 -5.14 30.89
N ALA A 696 12.54 -5.99 30.06
CA ALA A 696 13.34 -7.11 30.53
C ALA A 696 14.57 -6.66 31.34
N ILE A 697 15.31 -5.66 30.84
CA ILE A 697 16.43 -5.04 31.56
C ILE A 697 15.94 -4.37 32.84
N ALA A 698 14.82 -3.63 32.81
CA ALA A 698 14.25 -3.03 34.02
C ALA A 698 13.81 -4.08 35.05
N ALA A 699 13.24 -5.21 34.62
CA ALA A 699 12.88 -6.31 35.50
C ALA A 699 14.12 -6.98 36.11
N ILE A 700 15.19 -7.19 35.33
CA ILE A 700 16.48 -7.69 35.82
C ILE A 700 17.10 -6.72 36.82
N VAL A 701 17.11 -5.41 36.53
CA VAL A 701 17.62 -4.36 37.43
C VAL A 701 16.79 -4.26 38.71
N ILE A 702 15.46 -4.36 38.63
CA ILE A 702 14.58 -4.38 39.81
C ILE A 702 14.83 -5.64 40.64
N ALA A 703 15.02 -6.81 40.03
CA ALA A 703 15.39 -8.04 40.73
C ALA A 703 16.79 -7.97 41.36
N PHE A 704 17.73 -7.24 40.75
CA PHE A 704 19.07 -7.03 41.29
C PHE A 704 19.06 -6.05 42.48
N LEU A 705 18.33 -4.93 42.35
CA LEU A 705 18.17 -3.92 43.41
C LEU A 705 17.34 -4.43 44.59
N ALA A 706 16.34 -5.30 44.36
CA ALA A 706 15.59 -5.96 45.42
C ALA A 706 16.47 -6.88 46.29
N ASN A 707 17.67 -7.24 45.82
CA ASN A 707 18.64 -8.05 46.54
C ASN A 707 19.71 -7.20 47.27
N SER A 708 19.65 -5.86 47.15
CA SER A 708 20.60 -4.94 47.78
C SER A 708 19.93 -3.64 48.25
N GLU A 709 19.27 -3.69 49.41
CA GLU A 709 19.39 -2.65 50.45
C GLU A 709 18.57 -3.01 51.70
N SER A 710 19.28 -3.46 52.73
CA SER A 710 18.82 -3.29 54.11
C SER A 710 19.40 -1.99 54.65
N SER A 711 18.63 -1.29 55.48
CA SER A 711 19.01 -0.09 56.24
C SER A 711 19.37 1.17 55.43
N ARG A 712 18.43 2.13 55.43
CA ARG A 712 18.68 3.48 55.96
C ARG A 712 17.38 4.23 56.25
N THR A 713 17.12 4.46 57.53
CA THR A 713 16.09 5.36 58.03
C THR A 713 16.61 6.80 58.01
N VAL A 714 15.86 7.74 57.43
CA VAL A 714 16.06 9.18 57.61
C VAL A 714 14.71 9.84 57.87
N ASN A 715 14.64 10.66 58.91
CA ASN A 715 13.40 11.30 59.37
C ASN A 715 12.95 12.42 58.41
N PRO A 716 11.64 12.60 58.16
CA PRO A 716 11.12 13.79 57.50
C PRO A 716 10.75 14.86 58.53
N SER A 717 11.40 16.03 58.45
CA SER A 717 10.93 17.24 59.12
C SER A 717 11.14 18.47 58.24
N LEU A 718 10.16 18.78 57.38
CA LEU A 718 10.00 20.15 56.87
C LEU A 718 8.58 20.43 56.36
N SER A 719 8.02 21.55 56.86
CA SER A 719 6.92 22.37 56.31
C SER A 719 5.75 21.70 55.57
N MET A 720 4.56 21.76 56.17
CA MET A 720 3.29 21.68 55.45
C MET A 720 3.14 22.91 54.54
N SER A 721 3.41 22.75 53.24
CA SER A 721 2.74 23.53 52.20
C SER A 721 1.52 22.72 51.76
N THR A 722 0.33 23.32 51.83
CA THR A 722 -0.94 22.71 51.42
C THR A 722 -0.90 22.39 49.92
N LYS A 723 -0.73 21.10 49.58
CA LYS A 723 -0.81 20.64 48.19
C LYS A 723 -2.23 20.90 47.64
N SER A 724 -2.33 21.67 46.56
CA SER A 724 -3.59 21.83 45.83
C SER A 724 -4.07 20.47 45.31
N ALA A 725 -5.37 20.20 45.44
CA ALA A 725 -5.99 18.97 44.94
C ALA A 725 -6.22 18.98 43.42
N LEU A 726 -5.98 20.12 42.76
CA LEU A 726 -6.32 20.39 41.36
C LEU A 726 -5.10 20.20 40.45
N LYS A 727 -5.23 19.38 39.41
CA LYS A 727 -4.30 19.35 38.27
C LYS A 727 -4.85 20.23 37.16
N ILE A 728 -4.18 21.35 36.89
CA ILE A 728 -4.53 22.28 35.81
C ILE A 728 -3.62 22.03 34.60
N VAL A 729 -4.18 21.87 33.40
CA VAL A 729 -3.47 21.65 32.14
C VAL A 729 -3.95 22.69 31.10
N PRO A 730 -3.06 23.55 30.57
CA PRO A 730 -3.46 24.60 29.63
C PRO A 730 -3.83 24.06 28.25
N ARG A 731 -4.88 24.63 27.65
CA ARG A 731 -5.31 24.45 26.26
C ARG A 731 -5.14 25.77 25.51
N ARG A 732 -3.93 26.02 25.02
CA ARG A 732 -3.59 27.27 24.32
C ARG A 732 -4.39 27.42 23.02
N SER A 733 -4.87 28.64 22.76
CA SER A 733 -5.50 29.12 21.52
C SER A 733 -4.78 28.63 20.26
N ALA A 734 -3.47 28.87 20.18
CA ALA A 734 -2.63 28.46 19.04
C ALA A 734 -2.48 26.92 18.86
N ALA A 735 -2.94 26.12 19.83
CA ALA A 735 -2.98 24.65 19.75
C ALA A 735 -4.40 24.10 19.50
N ARG A 736 -5.44 24.95 19.53
CA ARG A 736 -6.81 24.59 19.12
C ARG A 736 -6.86 24.30 17.61
N GLY A 737 -7.86 23.54 17.19
CA GLY A 737 -8.18 23.41 15.78
C GLY A 737 -8.61 24.74 15.21
N HIS A 738 -8.38 24.96 13.93
CA HIS A 738 -8.69 26.24 13.30
C HIS A 738 -9.22 26.05 11.87
N ALA A 739 -10.31 26.75 11.56
CA ALA A 739 -10.92 26.80 10.25
C ALA A 739 -11.20 28.25 9.83
N HIS A 740 -10.88 28.60 8.59
CA HIS A 740 -11.11 29.92 8.01
C HIS A 740 -11.66 29.80 6.59
N HIS A 741 -12.99 29.78 6.46
CA HIS A 741 -13.73 29.60 5.21
C HIS A 741 -14.05 30.93 4.51
N GLY A 742 -13.38 32.01 4.90
CA GLY A 742 -13.76 33.38 4.53
C GLY A 742 -14.87 33.86 5.45
N TRP A 743 -16.10 33.40 5.17
CA TRP A 743 -17.31 33.79 5.88
C TRP A 743 -17.35 33.30 7.34
N LEU A 744 -16.82 32.10 7.61
CA LEU A 744 -16.69 31.53 8.95
C LEU A 744 -15.22 31.49 9.37
N LYS A 745 -14.96 31.96 10.59
CA LYS A 745 -13.66 31.87 11.27
C LYS A 745 -13.90 31.18 12.62
N SER A 746 -13.38 29.96 12.78
CA SER A 746 -13.69 29.07 13.90
C SER A 746 -12.43 28.60 14.63
N TYR A 747 -12.53 28.47 15.96
CA TYR A 747 -11.55 27.79 16.80
C TYR A 747 -12.15 26.59 17.54
N HIS A 748 -11.71 25.39 17.16
CA HIS A 748 -12.17 24.11 17.70
C HIS A 748 -11.37 23.70 18.93
N THR A 749 -11.99 23.75 20.11
CA THR A 749 -11.33 23.32 21.37
C THR A 749 -11.10 21.81 21.39
N PHE A 750 -12.06 21.06 20.89
CA PHE A 750 -12.06 19.60 20.73
C PHE A 750 -12.01 19.20 19.25
N SER A 751 -11.86 17.91 18.96
CA SER A 751 -11.98 17.35 17.61
C SER A 751 -13.37 17.65 17.02
N PHE A 752 -13.41 18.30 15.86
CA PHE A 752 -14.63 18.74 15.21
C PHE A 752 -14.44 18.80 13.69
N ALA A 753 -15.43 18.29 12.94
CA ALA A 753 -15.39 18.18 11.48
C ALA A 753 -14.06 17.60 10.97
N SER A 754 -13.31 18.34 10.14
CA SER A 754 -12.02 17.90 9.59
C SER A 754 -10.83 18.05 10.56
N TYR A 755 -11.00 18.72 11.71
CA TYR A 755 -9.96 18.83 12.74
C TYR A 755 -10.04 17.66 13.71
N TYR A 756 -8.95 16.90 13.82
CA TYR A 756 -8.87 15.72 14.69
C TYR A 756 -7.60 15.66 15.56
N ASP A 757 -7.82 15.76 16.86
CA ASP A 757 -6.82 15.61 17.92
C ASP A 757 -7.30 14.58 18.96
N PRO A 758 -6.71 13.36 19.00
CA PRO A 758 -7.14 12.29 19.89
C PRO A 758 -6.92 12.58 21.38
N GLN A 759 -6.16 13.63 21.74
CA GLN A 759 -6.02 14.06 23.13
C GLN A 759 -7.20 14.92 23.59
N PHE A 760 -7.97 15.48 22.66
CA PHE A 760 -9.06 16.41 22.91
C PHE A 760 -10.29 16.02 22.10
N GLU A 761 -10.78 14.79 22.25
CA GLU A 761 -12.07 14.38 21.69
C GLU A 761 -13.25 14.81 22.58
N ALA A 762 -13.12 14.64 23.89
CA ALA A 762 -14.13 14.97 24.88
C ALA A 762 -13.48 15.34 26.22
N TRP A 763 -14.22 16.02 27.08
CA TRP A 763 -13.85 16.23 28.48
C TRP A 763 -15.11 16.15 29.34
N GLY A 764 -15.29 15.03 30.06
CA GLY A 764 -16.60 14.73 30.66
C GLY A 764 -17.69 14.66 29.58
N PRO A 765 -18.90 15.20 29.81
CA PRO A 765 -19.94 15.30 28.80
C PRO A 765 -19.65 16.33 27.68
N LEU A 766 -18.69 17.25 27.83
CA LEU A 766 -18.38 18.24 26.78
C LEU A 766 -17.73 17.57 25.56
N ARG A 767 -18.25 17.88 24.37
CA ARG A 767 -17.75 17.39 23.08
C ARG A 767 -17.30 18.48 22.13
N VAL A 768 -17.97 19.63 22.15
CA VAL A 768 -17.67 20.75 21.24
C VAL A 768 -17.67 22.05 22.04
N ILE A 769 -16.62 22.85 21.82
CA ILE A 769 -16.59 24.27 22.15
C ILE A 769 -15.90 24.93 20.95
N ASN A 770 -16.71 25.39 20.01
CA ASN A 770 -16.26 26.18 18.87
C ASN A 770 -16.43 27.66 19.24
N GLU A 771 -15.40 28.46 19.01
CA GLU A 771 -15.49 29.91 19.11
C GLU A 771 -15.55 30.48 17.69
N ASP A 772 -16.73 30.95 17.30
CA ASP A 772 -17.12 31.18 15.92
C ASP A 772 -17.36 32.66 15.65
N ARG A 773 -16.87 33.11 14.49
CA ARG A 773 -17.15 34.43 13.92
C ARG A 773 -17.71 34.28 12.51
N VAL A 774 -18.92 34.77 12.30
CA VAL A 774 -19.69 34.64 11.06
C VAL A 774 -19.91 36.02 10.43
N ASP A 775 -19.45 36.18 9.19
CA ASP A 775 -19.50 37.44 8.44
C ASP A 775 -20.95 37.83 8.05
N PRO A 776 -21.22 39.13 7.79
CA PRO A 776 -22.55 39.65 7.46
C PRO A 776 -23.28 38.89 6.35
N GLY A 777 -24.56 38.58 6.56
CA GLY A 777 -25.41 37.92 5.53
C GLY A 777 -25.07 36.45 5.25
N THR A 778 -24.30 35.79 6.11
CA THR A 778 -23.89 34.39 5.98
C THR A 778 -24.23 33.56 7.22
N GLY A 779 -24.05 32.24 7.17
CA GLY A 779 -24.37 31.37 8.29
C GLY A 779 -24.41 29.89 7.94
N PHE A 780 -24.75 29.09 8.95
CA PHE A 780 -24.98 27.66 8.82
C PHE A 780 -26.39 27.44 8.22
N GLY A 781 -26.43 26.81 7.05
CA GLY A 781 -27.69 26.36 6.43
C GLY A 781 -28.41 25.30 7.27
N THR A 782 -29.61 24.90 6.86
CA THR A 782 -30.40 23.90 7.61
C THR A 782 -29.70 22.54 7.61
N HIS A 783 -29.35 22.05 8.80
CA HIS A 783 -28.65 20.80 9.04
C HIS A 783 -29.28 20.05 10.23
N ARG A 784 -29.04 18.74 10.36
CA ARG A 784 -29.71 17.88 11.36
C ARG A 784 -28.78 17.52 12.52
N HIS A 785 -29.34 17.46 13.72
CA HIS A 785 -28.71 16.92 14.93
C HIS A 785 -29.59 15.87 15.60
N GLN A 786 -28.99 14.94 16.33
CA GLN A 786 -29.66 13.95 17.16
C GLN A 786 -28.76 13.58 18.35
N GLU A 787 -29.34 13.22 19.50
CA GLU A 787 -28.63 12.79 20.72
C GLU A 787 -27.54 13.76 21.24
N PHE A 788 -27.74 15.08 21.08
CA PHE A 788 -26.87 16.13 21.63
C PHE A 788 -27.69 17.21 22.35
N GLU A 789 -27.11 17.79 23.40
CA GLU A 789 -27.52 19.08 23.96
C GLU A 789 -26.63 20.16 23.35
N ILE A 790 -27.23 21.17 22.71
CA ILE A 790 -26.55 22.17 21.87
C ILE A 790 -26.93 23.57 22.37
N TRP A 791 -25.96 24.42 22.70
CA TRP A 791 -26.24 25.80 23.09
C TRP A 791 -25.25 26.82 22.54
N SER A 792 -25.81 27.99 22.19
CA SER A 792 -25.08 29.15 21.70
C SER A 792 -24.94 30.20 22.79
N TYR A 793 -23.71 30.66 23.06
CA TYR A 793 -23.43 31.82 23.91
C TYR A 793 -23.01 33.02 23.04
N VAL A 794 -23.89 34.01 22.87
CA VAL A 794 -23.62 35.15 21.97
C VAL A 794 -22.75 36.21 22.68
N VAL A 795 -21.57 36.47 22.12
CA VAL A 795 -20.58 37.42 22.66
C VAL A 795 -20.77 38.80 22.04
N ASP A 796 -20.92 38.92 20.72
CA ASP A 796 -21.14 40.19 20.04
C ASP A 796 -21.93 39.98 18.73
N GLY A 797 -22.70 40.98 18.30
CA GLY A 797 -23.60 40.87 17.15
C GLY A 797 -24.93 40.17 17.44
N GLU A 798 -25.55 39.63 16.37
CA GLU A 798 -26.88 39.00 16.41
C GLU A 798 -26.90 37.73 15.54
N LEU A 799 -27.55 36.66 16.00
CA LEU A 799 -27.64 35.36 15.31
C LEU A 799 -29.11 34.90 15.22
N GLU A 800 -29.61 34.70 14.00
CA GLU A 800 -30.94 34.11 13.77
C GLU A 800 -30.85 32.58 13.91
N HIS A 801 -31.52 32.01 14.90
CA HIS A 801 -31.81 30.57 14.99
C HIS A 801 -33.15 30.27 14.32
N ARG A 802 -33.23 29.18 13.56
CA ARG A 802 -34.50 28.65 13.04
C ARG A 802 -34.47 27.12 13.00
N ASP A 803 -35.52 26.47 13.49
CA ASP A 803 -35.59 24.99 13.55
C ASP A 803 -36.86 24.36 12.97
N SER A 804 -36.84 23.03 12.88
CA SER A 804 -37.91 22.17 12.40
C SER A 804 -39.09 22.02 13.36
N MET A 805 -39.00 22.52 14.59
CA MET A 805 -40.14 22.64 15.51
C MET A 805 -40.93 23.93 15.26
N GLY A 806 -40.40 24.83 14.42
CA GLY A 806 -41.01 26.11 14.08
C GLY A 806 -40.54 27.27 14.95
N ASN A 807 -39.52 27.08 15.80
CA ASN A 807 -38.91 28.23 16.48
C ASN A 807 -38.14 29.08 15.46
N LEU A 808 -38.24 30.40 15.63
CA LEU A 808 -37.39 31.39 14.97
C LEU A 808 -37.10 32.46 16.01
N GLU A 809 -35.82 32.68 16.32
CA GLU A 809 -35.37 33.62 17.35
C GLU A 809 -34.13 34.38 16.87
N ILE A 810 -33.99 35.65 17.26
CA ILE A 810 -32.82 36.49 16.94
C ILE A 810 -32.07 36.77 18.23
N MET A 811 -31.03 35.99 18.46
CA MET A 811 -30.22 35.96 19.67
C MET A 811 -29.19 37.09 19.65
N LYS A 812 -29.02 37.78 20.76
CA LYS A 812 -28.16 38.96 20.93
C LYS A 812 -27.18 38.75 22.10
N ARG A 813 -26.23 39.66 22.29
CA ARG A 813 -25.30 39.60 23.43
C ARG A 813 -26.08 39.45 24.76
N GLY A 814 -25.73 38.42 25.52
CA GLY A 814 -26.40 38.05 26.77
C GLY A 814 -27.44 36.93 26.63
N ASP A 815 -27.90 36.62 25.41
CA ASP A 815 -28.79 35.48 25.17
C ASP A 815 -28.02 34.16 25.14
N ILE A 816 -28.69 33.13 25.67
CA ILE A 816 -28.28 31.73 25.64
C ILE A 816 -29.47 30.91 25.14
N GLN A 817 -29.32 30.44 23.92
CA GLN A 817 -30.21 29.48 23.28
C GLN A 817 -29.71 28.08 23.60
N MET A 818 -30.61 27.21 24.01
CA MET A 818 -30.35 25.80 24.30
C MET A 818 -31.36 24.94 23.56
N THR A 819 -30.84 23.97 22.80
CA THR A 819 -31.60 23.00 22.02
C THR A 819 -31.22 21.60 22.48
N SER A 820 -32.18 20.88 23.06
CA SER A 820 -32.06 19.43 23.21
C SER A 820 -32.45 18.79 21.88
N ALA A 821 -31.49 18.21 21.17
CA ALA A 821 -31.74 17.62 19.85
C ALA A 821 -32.55 16.33 19.93
N GLY A 822 -32.41 15.58 21.03
CA GLY A 822 -33.23 14.39 21.32
C GLY A 822 -33.29 13.38 20.18
N THR A 823 -34.49 12.87 19.86
CA THR A 823 -34.76 11.98 18.71
C THR A 823 -34.56 12.62 17.33
N GLY A 824 -34.21 13.91 17.27
CA GLY A 824 -33.76 14.58 16.06
C GLY A 824 -34.41 15.93 15.84
N ILE A 825 -33.60 16.93 15.49
CA ILE A 825 -34.03 18.27 15.08
C ILE A 825 -33.21 18.72 13.88
N SER A 826 -33.81 19.48 12.96
CA SER A 826 -33.06 20.19 11.92
C SER A 826 -33.12 21.70 12.15
N HIS A 827 -31.99 22.38 12.09
CA HIS A 827 -31.91 23.82 12.39
C HIS A 827 -30.87 24.56 11.53
N SER A 828 -30.95 25.89 11.50
CA SER A 828 -30.05 26.79 10.80
C SER A 828 -29.74 28.02 11.66
N GLU A 829 -28.50 28.50 11.59
CA GLU A 829 -27.98 29.60 12.41
C GLU A 829 -27.36 30.65 11.48
N TYR A 830 -27.97 31.82 11.36
CA TYR A 830 -27.66 32.78 10.30
C TYR A 830 -27.42 34.20 10.80
N ASN A 831 -26.30 34.82 10.41
CA ASN A 831 -26.09 36.25 10.63
C ASN A 831 -26.90 37.04 9.60
N ARG A 832 -28.08 37.51 10.00
CA ARG A 832 -28.94 38.38 9.17
C ARG A 832 -28.51 39.84 9.17
N ASN A 833 -27.55 40.24 9.99
CA ASN A 833 -27.07 41.62 9.99
C ASN A 833 -26.30 41.88 8.67
N PRO A 834 -26.64 42.94 7.90
CA PRO A 834 -26.00 43.21 6.62
C PRO A 834 -24.64 43.92 6.74
N THR A 835 -24.21 44.29 7.95
CA THR A 835 -23.03 45.14 8.17
C THR A 835 -22.06 44.67 9.25
N LYS A 836 -22.54 43.96 10.28
CA LYS A 836 -21.71 43.51 11.41
C LYS A 836 -21.56 41.99 11.41
N PRO A 837 -20.35 41.45 11.64
CA PRO A 837 -20.21 40.02 11.94
C PRO A 837 -20.84 39.71 13.31
N VAL A 838 -21.10 38.43 13.56
CA VAL A 838 -21.49 37.91 14.87
C VAL A 838 -20.36 37.04 15.43
N HIS A 839 -20.11 37.14 16.74
CA HIS A 839 -19.15 36.34 17.50
C HIS A 839 -19.91 35.62 18.61
N PHE A 840 -19.84 34.29 18.62
CA PHE A 840 -20.50 33.44 19.59
C PHE A 840 -19.69 32.18 19.87
N LEU A 841 -20.05 31.45 20.92
CA LEU A 841 -19.54 30.11 21.16
C LEU A 841 -20.65 29.09 20.94
N GLN A 842 -20.37 28.10 20.09
CA GLN A 842 -21.24 26.97 19.79
C GLN A 842 -20.74 25.77 20.62
N ILE A 843 -21.55 25.32 21.58
CA ILE A 843 -21.13 24.40 22.66
C ILE A 843 -22.05 23.18 22.68
N TRP A 844 -21.48 21.98 22.59
CA TRP A 844 -22.25 20.73 22.60
C TRP A 844 -21.84 19.81 23.76
N GLY A 845 -22.85 19.26 24.44
CA GLY A 845 -22.74 18.22 25.46
C GLY A 845 -23.44 16.93 25.05
N LEU A 846 -22.92 15.79 25.51
CA LEU A 846 -23.64 14.51 25.44
C LEU A 846 -24.73 14.46 26.52
N PRO A 847 -25.99 14.13 26.18
CA PRO A 847 -27.02 13.91 27.18
C PRO A 847 -26.76 12.61 27.95
N SER A 848 -27.08 12.61 29.25
CA SER A 848 -27.09 11.42 30.10
C SER A 848 -28.27 10.49 29.83
N GLN A 849 -29.27 10.95 29.08
CA GLN A 849 -30.47 10.21 28.70
C GLN A 849 -30.62 10.19 27.17
N SER A 850 -30.69 9.00 26.58
CA SER A 850 -30.92 8.82 25.14
C SER A 850 -32.38 9.02 24.73
N ARG A 851 -32.63 9.46 23.50
CA ARG A 851 -33.96 9.60 22.87
C ARG A 851 -34.89 10.57 23.61
N LEU A 852 -34.33 11.65 24.15
CA LEU A 852 -35.11 12.77 24.69
C LEU A 852 -36.06 13.32 23.61
N LYS A 853 -37.17 13.94 24.02
CA LYS A 853 -38.02 14.66 23.07
C LYS A 853 -37.32 15.99 22.71
N PRO A 854 -37.21 16.36 21.42
CA PRO A 854 -36.62 17.64 21.03
C PRO A 854 -37.29 18.81 21.74
N LYS A 855 -36.49 19.73 22.26
CA LYS A 855 -36.92 20.93 23.01
C LYS A 855 -36.00 22.10 22.74
N TYR A 856 -36.55 23.30 22.88
CA TYR A 856 -35.86 24.57 22.71
C TYR A 856 -36.10 25.47 23.92
N TYR A 857 -35.07 26.19 24.36
CA TYR A 857 -35.10 27.12 25.48
C TYR A 857 -34.27 28.37 25.14
N ASN A 858 -34.70 29.52 25.65
CA ASN A 858 -33.96 30.77 25.59
C ASN A 858 -33.84 31.38 26.99
N ARG A 859 -32.68 31.95 27.31
CA ARG A 859 -32.38 32.64 28.58
C ARG A 859 -31.59 33.90 28.29
N HIS A 860 -31.81 34.97 29.05
CA HIS A 860 -31.06 36.22 28.94
C HIS A 860 -30.33 36.52 30.24
N PHE A 861 -29.06 36.91 30.14
CA PHE A 861 -28.21 37.35 31.26
C PHE A 861 -27.46 38.63 30.90
N THR A 862 -27.62 39.68 31.71
CA THR A 862 -27.00 40.98 31.40
C THR A 862 -25.50 41.00 31.74
N ASP A 863 -24.77 41.98 31.21
CA ASP A 863 -23.34 42.13 31.52
C ASP A 863 -23.11 42.57 32.97
N GLU A 864 -24.04 43.32 33.57
CA GLU A 864 -24.05 43.72 34.99
C GLU A 864 -24.28 42.51 35.91
N GLU A 865 -25.03 41.51 35.46
CA GLU A 865 -25.15 40.22 36.16
C GLU A 865 -23.84 39.44 36.10
N LYS A 866 -23.07 39.50 35.02
CA LYS A 866 -21.78 38.80 34.92
C LYS A 866 -20.60 39.59 35.51
N ARG A 867 -20.77 40.88 35.86
CA ARG A 867 -19.69 41.78 36.27
C ARG A 867 -19.07 41.39 37.62
N ASP A 868 -17.78 41.07 37.62
CA ASP A 868 -16.95 40.74 38.78
C ASP A 868 -17.52 39.65 39.71
N LYS A 869 -18.40 38.78 39.16
CA LYS A 869 -18.99 37.61 39.84
C LYS A 869 -19.25 36.49 38.84
N LEU A 870 -19.35 35.25 39.31
CA LEU A 870 -19.74 34.09 38.50
C LEU A 870 -21.26 33.92 38.52
N VAL A 871 -21.89 33.86 37.35
CA VAL A 871 -23.31 33.54 37.18
C VAL A 871 -23.44 32.16 36.58
N LYS A 872 -24.26 31.29 37.18
CA LYS A 872 -24.62 29.99 36.62
C LYS A 872 -25.63 30.20 35.49
N VAL A 873 -25.24 29.85 34.27
CA VAL A 873 -26.01 30.14 33.05
C VAL A 873 -26.59 28.90 32.37
N VAL A 874 -25.98 27.72 32.59
CA VAL A 874 -26.53 26.40 32.23
C VAL A 874 -26.38 25.48 33.43
N ALA A 875 -27.39 24.66 33.71
CA ALA A 875 -27.38 23.72 34.83
C ALA A 875 -28.13 22.41 34.49
N PRO A 876 -27.80 21.29 35.16
CA PRO A 876 -28.49 20.02 34.96
C PRO A 876 -30.01 20.16 35.12
N ALA A 877 -30.78 19.57 34.22
CA ALA A 877 -32.24 19.76 34.12
C ALA A 877 -33.04 19.34 35.37
N ASP A 878 -32.45 18.56 36.26
CA ASP A 878 -32.97 18.12 37.57
C ASP A 878 -32.60 19.06 38.74
N SER A 879 -31.83 20.12 38.49
CA SER A 879 -31.45 21.11 39.51
C SER A 879 -32.65 21.98 39.93
N SER A 880 -32.79 22.23 41.23
CA SER A 880 -33.91 23.01 41.79
C SER A 880 -33.99 24.48 41.34
N GLU A 881 -32.93 25.01 40.74
CA GLU A 881 -32.86 26.35 40.14
C GLU A 881 -33.40 26.41 38.70
N VAL A 882 -33.59 25.24 38.06
CA VAL A 882 -33.96 25.11 36.65
C VAL A 882 -35.48 24.98 36.50
N LYS A 883 -36.03 25.64 35.48
CA LYS A 883 -37.44 25.56 35.09
C LYS A 883 -37.57 25.04 33.66
N ASP A 884 -38.48 24.09 33.45
CA ASP A 884 -38.79 23.48 32.14
C ASP A 884 -39.74 24.35 31.29
N GLU A 885 -39.49 25.66 31.26
CA GLU A 885 -40.22 26.63 30.43
C GLU A 885 -39.31 27.17 29.33
N ARG A 886 -39.86 27.38 28.12
CA ARG A 886 -39.12 27.87 26.94
C ARG A 886 -38.40 29.19 27.24
N ASP A 887 -39.13 30.16 27.78
CA ASP A 887 -38.68 31.53 28.02
C ASP A 887 -38.98 31.91 29.49
N THR A 888 -37.96 31.92 30.36
CA THR A 888 -38.10 32.21 31.80
C THR A 888 -36.75 32.61 32.41
N SER A 889 -36.74 33.10 33.65
CA SER A 889 -35.50 33.46 34.37
C SER A 889 -34.87 32.27 35.10
N GLY A 890 -33.54 32.22 35.12
CA GLY A 890 -32.73 31.15 35.69
C GLY A 890 -31.80 30.49 34.65
N PRO A 891 -30.95 29.52 35.04
CA PRO A 891 -30.09 28.79 34.12
C PRO A 891 -30.89 28.03 33.04
N ALA A 892 -30.26 27.83 31.88
CA ALA A 892 -30.79 26.96 30.84
C ALA A 892 -30.68 25.48 31.29
N PRO A 893 -31.71 24.64 31.06
CA PRO A 893 -31.65 23.21 31.35
C PRO A 893 -30.70 22.49 30.39
N VAL A 894 -29.82 21.64 30.92
CA VAL A 894 -29.06 20.66 30.11
C VAL A 894 -29.31 19.26 30.66
N HIS A 895 -29.57 18.28 29.80
CA HIS A 895 -29.75 16.88 30.22
C HIS A 895 -28.39 16.16 30.36
N ALA A 896 -27.41 16.82 30.96
CA ALA A 896 -26.05 16.30 31.15
C ALA A 896 -25.53 16.65 32.55
N SER A 897 -24.56 15.88 33.05
CA SER A 897 -23.87 16.12 34.33
C SER A 897 -22.88 17.30 34.24
N LEU A 898 -23.41 18.48 33.89
CA LEU A 898 -22.67 19.67 33.47
C LEU A 898 -23.35 20.95 34.00
N SER A 899 -22.59 21.82 34.65
CA SER A 899 -22.97 23.23 34.86
C SER A 899 -22.02 24.15 34.10
N MET A 900 -22.55 25.24 33.55
CA MET A 900 -21.77 26.30 32.93
C MET A 900 -22.01 27.62 33.67
N PHE A 901 -20.93 28.34 33.93
CA PHE A 901 -20.94 29.67 34.52
C PHE A 901 -20.23 30.66 33.58
N ALA A 902 -20.68 31.91 33.60
CA ALA A 902 -20.07 33.02 32.87
C ALA A 902 -19.69 34.17 33.82
N SER A 903 -18.63 34.91 33.48
CA SER A 903 -18.18 36.07 34.26
C SER A 903 -17.42 37.08 33.39
N ILE A 904 -17.52 38.37 33.72
CA ILE A 904 -16.77 39.48 33.12
C ILE A 904 -15.97 40.16 34.23
N LEU A 905 -14.66 39.91 34.29
CA LEU A 905 -13.78 40.48 35.31
C LEU A 905 -13.19 41.81 34.87
N SER A 906 -13.38 42.85 35.69
CA SER A 906 -12.66 44.12 35.59
C SER A 906 -11.14 43.89 35.76
N PRO A 907 -10.28 44.77 35.21
CA PRO A 907 -8.84 44.74 35.47
C PRO A 907 -8.53 44.68 36.97
N LYS A 908 -7.57 43.84 37.36
CA LYS A 908 -7.10 43.62 38.75
C LYS A 908 -8.10 42.94 39.71
N SER A 909 -9.37 42.76 39.33
CA SER A 909 -10.36 42.00 40.11
C SER A 909 -10.08 40.49 40.09
N SER A 910 -10.59 39.79 41.11
CA SER A 910 -10.57 38.32 41.18
C SER A 910 -11.89 37.76 41.70
N VAL A 911 -12.26 36.58 41.20
CA VAL A 911 -13.38 35.78 41.69
C VAL A 911 -12.84 34.43 42.16
N LYS A 912 -13.31 34.01 43.34
CA LYS A 912 -13.05 32.69 43.92
C LYS A 912 -14.31 31.83 43.79
N HIS A 913 -14.13 30.58 43.42
CA HIS A 913 -15.21 29.59 43.33
C HIS A 913 -14.76 28.28 43.95
N GLU A 914 -15.58 27.70 44.82
CA GLU A 914 -15.34 26.36 45.35
C GLU A 914 -16.09 25.35 44.48
N LEU A 915 -15.34 24.52 43.74
CA LEU A 915 -15.93 23.51 42.84
C LEU A 915 -16.81 22.55 43.64
N ALA A 916 -17.94 22.13 43.08
CA ALA A 916 -18.91 21.31 43.80
C ALA A 916 -18.29 19.98 44.32
N PRO A 917 -18.79 19.41 45.44
CA PRO A 917 -18.28 18.15 45.98
C PRO A 917 -18.31 16.97 44.99
N THR A 918 -19.24 17.00 44.03
CA THR A 918 -19.40 16.02 42.95
C THR A 918 -18.53 16.29 41.72
N THR A 919 -17.96 17.49 41.57
CA THR A 919 -17.16 17.88 40.41
C THR A 919 -15.84 17.09 40.38
N THR A 920 -15.66 16.30 39.32
CA THR A 920 -14.45 15.51 39.04
C THR A 920 -13.54 16.21 38.03
N LYS A 921 -14.17 16.94 37.09
CA LYS A 921 -13.55 17.61 35.95
C LYS A 921 -14.14 19.01 35.81
N ALA A 922 -13.30 19.98 35.50
CA ALA A 922 -13.74 21.31 35.08
C ALA A 922 -12.95 21.78 33.85
N TYR A 923 -13.48 22.77 33.13
CA TYR A 923 -12.80 23.44 32.02
C TYR A 923 -13.02 24.95 32.13
N LEU A 924 -11.95 25.73 32.00
CA LEU A 924 -12.02 27.20 31.91
C LEU A 924 -11.76 27.63 30.48
N HIS A 925 -12.45 28.67 30.02
CA HIS A 925 -12.28 29.26 28.69
C HIS A 925 -12.28 30.78 28.74
N ASN A 926 -11.21 31.44 28.28
CA ASN A 926 -11.12 32.89 28.16
C ASN A 926 -11.50 33.31 26.73
N ILE A 927 -12.49 34.17 26.55
CA ILE A 927 -13.07 34.49 25.22
C ILE A 927 -12.22 35.56 24.49
N MET A 928 -12.09 35.46 23.16
CA MET A 928 -11.35 36.43 22.34
C MET A 928 -12.12 37.75 22.13
N ARG A 929 -12.35 38.53 23.19
CA ARG A 929 -13.15 39.78 23.11
C ARG A 929 -12.41 40.92 22.39
N SER A 930 -11.08 40.99 22.41
CA SER A 930 -10.31 42.08 21.80
C SER A 930 -10.19 41.99 20.27
N GLY A 931 -10.69 40.92 19.64
CA GLY A 931 -10.74 40.75 18.20
C GLY A 931 -10.37 39.33 17.77
N TYR A 932 -10.41 39.07 16.46
CA TYR A 932 -9.96 37.79 15.92
C TYR A 932 -8.43 37.78 15.79
N ARG A 933 -7.76 36.90 16.55
CA ARG A 933 -6.33 36.56 16.35
C ARG A 933 -6.24 35.32 15.45
N GLY A 934 -5.28 35.27 14.53
CA GLY A 934 -5.00 34.07 13.72
C GLY A 934 -4.07 33.06 14.42
N PRO A 935 -3.99 31.80 13.95
CA PRO A 935 -3.11 30.78 14.54
C PRO A 935 -1.65 31.01 14.16
N SER A 936 -1.00 31.93 14.87
CA SER A 936 0.42 32.28 14.69
C SER A 936 1.12 32.34 16.04
N THR A 937 2.35 31.81 16.11
CA THR A 937 3.23 31.90 17.28
C THR A 937 4.25 33.03 17.14
N ALA A 938 4.09 33.93 16.16
CA ALA A 938 5.01 35.04 15.97
C ALA A 938 4.79 36.13 17.02
N ALA A 939 5.87 36.72 17.52
CA ALA A 939 5.81 37.81 18.50
C ALA A 939 5.08 39.07 18.00
N SER A 940 4.86 39.18 16.68
CA SER A 940 4.11 40.24 16.00
C SER A 940 2.58 40.07 16.07
N ASP A 941 2.06 38.91 16.44
CA ASP A 941 0.60 38.63 16.48
C ASP A 941 -0.01 38.80 17.90
N LYS A 942 0.69 39.54 18.77
CA LYS A 942 0.10 40.05 20.02
C LYS A 942 -0.84 41.20 19.69
N TYR A 943 -1.94 41.33 20.43
CA TYR A 943 -2.69 42.60 20.44
C TYR A 943 -1.73 43.73 20.84
N GLU A 944 -1.85 44.90 20.22
CA GLU A 944 -0.98 46.05 20.50
C GLU A 944 -1.00 46.43 21.99
N ASP A 945 -2.15 46.25 22.65
CA ASP A 945 -2.38 46.49 24.09
C ASP A 945 -2.32 45.21 24.96
N GLY A 946 -1.83 44.08 24.43
CA GLY A 946 -1.73 42.80 25.16
C GLY A 946 -3.04 41.98 25.31
N GLY A 947 -4.21 42.63 25.35
CA GLY A 947 -5.51 41.98 25.48
C GLY A 947 -5.88 41.56 26.92
N ALA A 948 -6.99 40.85 27.09
CA ALA A 948 -7.39 40.31 28.39
C ALA A 948 -6.51 39.11 28.81
N MET A 949 -6.08 39.09 30.07
CA MET A 949 -5.22 38.04 30.63
C MET A 949 -5.75 37.58 32.00
N LEU A 950 -5.95 36.27 32.16
CA LEU A 950 -6.46 35.66 33.38
C LEU A 950 -5.40 34.78 34.05
N GLN A 951 -5.19 34.96 35.35
CA GLN A 951 -4.34 34.10 36.17
C GLN A 951 -5.21 33.17 37.02
N VAL A 952 -4.97 31.87 36.92
CA VAL A 952 -5.70 30.82 37.66
C VAL A 952 -4.82 30.28 38.80
N ASN A 953 -5.34 30.31 40.02
CA ASN A 953 -4.71 29.86 41.28
C ASN A 953 -3.27 30.39 41.47
N GLY A 954 -3.01 31.63 41.06
CA GLY A 954 -1.69 32.26 41.12
C GLY A 954 -0.62 31.65 40.19
N GLY A 955 -0.94 30.62 39.40
CA GLY A 955 0.03 29.85 38.61
C GLY A 955 -0.11 30.05 37.10
N LEU A 956 -1.19 29.55 36.51
CA LEU A 956 -1.36 29.56 35.06
C LEU A 956 -1.92 30.91 34.58
N VAL A 957 -1.19 31.62 33.73
CA VAL A 957 -1.71 32.77 32.98
C VAL A 957 -2.23 32.31 31.61
N MET A 958 -3.48 32.69 31.29
CA MET A 958 -4.21 32.42 30.06
C MET A 958 -4.41 33.73 29.30
N GLU A 959 -4.06 33.77 28.01
CA GLU A 959 -4.43 34.87 27.12
C GLU A 959 -5.86 34.68 26.58
N GLU A 960 -6.38 35.67 25.85
CA GLU A 960 -7.65 35.53 25.11
C GLU A 960 -7.65 34.33 24.15
N GLY A 961 -8.71 33.53 24.21
CA GLY A 961 -8.89 32.30 23.43
C GLY A 961 -8.13 31.08 23.98
N ASP A 962 -7.38 31.21 25.06
CA ASP A 962 -6.85 30.07 25.80
C ASP A 962 -7.92 29.49 26.74
N GLY A 963 -7.79 28.20 27.07
CA GLY A 963 -8.50 27.59 28.18
C GLY A 963 -7.61 26.72 29.05
N ALA A 964 -8.21 26.05 30.03
CA ALA A 964 -7.52 25.13 30.92
C ALA A 964 -8.42 23.98 31.36
N PHE A 965 -7.93 22.75 31.22
CA PHE A 965 -8.55 21.55 31.78
C PHE A 965 -8.15 21.40 33.25
N VAL A 966 -9.12 21.16 34.13
CA VAL A 966 -8.91 20.99 35.57
C VAL A 966 -9.42 19.59 35.97
N GLU A 967 -8.56 18.82 36.63
CA GLU A 967 -8.85 17.47 37.11
C GLU A 967 -8.69 17.43 38.64
N VAL A 968 -9.74 17.03 39.36
CA VAL A 968 -9.76 16.95 40.83
C VAL A 968 -9.19 15.60 41.26
N LYS A 969 -8.02 15.59 41.92
CA LYS A 969 -7.25 14.36 42.17
C LYS A 969 -7.45 13.70 43.53
N THR A 970 -7.87 14.45 44.53
CA THR A 970 -7.93 14.00 45.93
C THR A 970 -9.12 14.63 46.61
N VAL A 971 -9.81 13.86 47.45
CA VAL A 971 -10.93 14.37 48.26
C VAL A 971 -10.44 15.37 49.31
N ASP A 972 -9.25 15.15 49.88
CA ASP A 972 -8.73 15.83 51.08
C ASP A 972 -7.84 17.06 50.77
N GLY A 973 -8.27 17.94 49.87
CA GLY A 973 -7.52 19.17 49.59
C GLY A 973 -8.39 20.27 48.95
N SER A 974 -7.91 21.51 49.00
CA SER A 974 -8.68 22.68 48.53
C SER A 974 -9.11 22.53 47.07
N ARG A 975 -10.42 22.68 46.85
CA ARG A 975 -11.09 22.73 45.56
C ARG A 975 -11.37 24.17 45.08
N GLU A 976 -10.82 25.17 45.76
CA GLU A 976 -10.97 26.57 45.37
C GLU A 976 -10.24 26.84 44.04
N VAL A 977 -10.97 27.41 43.09
CA VAL A 977 -10.47 28.01 41.85
C VAL A 977 -10.59 29.53 41.98
N GLU A 978 -9.45 30.20 42.11
CA GLU A 978 -9.32 31.65 42.04
C GLU A 978 -8.92 32.06 40.63
N VAL A 979 -9.75 32.88 39.98
CA VAL A 979 -9.45 33.48 38.68
C VAL A 979 -9.33 34.99 38.86
N LYS A 980 -8.14 35.51 38.55
CA LYS A 980 -7.80 36.93 38.67
C LYS A 980 -7.50 37.53 37.30
N ASN A 981 -8.08 38.68 37.00
CA ASN A 981 -7.69 39.46 35.82
C ASN A 981 -6.37 40.18 36.11
N VAL A 982 -5.34 39.84 35.34
CA VAL A 982 -3.99 40.42 35.41
C VAL A 982 -3.66 41.29 34.18
N GLY A 983 -4.61 41.43 33.26
CA GLY A 983 -4.54 42.38 32.15
C GLY A 983 -5.15 43.75 32.50
N GLU A 984 -5.01 44.69 31.57
CA GLU A 984 -5.57 46.05 31.67
C GLU A 984 -6.92 46.22 30.93
N ARG A 985 -7.52 45.12 30.44
CA ARG A 985 -8.84 45.08 29.78
C ARG A 985 -9.80 44.13 30.51
N ASP A 986 -11.11 44.38 30.39
CA ASP A 986 -12.16 43.47 30.87
C ASP A 986 -12.02 42.07 30.24
N ALA A 987 -12.01 41.03 31.07
CA ALA A 987 -11.87 39.64 30.64
C ALA A 987 -13.20 38.89 30.76
N GLU A 988 -13.77 38.44 29.65
CA GLU A 988 -14.99 37.62 29.62
C GLU A 988 -14.62 36.13 29.49
N TRP A 989 -15.06 35.31 30.43
CA TRP A 989 -14.65 33.92 30.54
C TRP A 989 -15.76 33.01 31.07
N LEU A 990 -15.58 31.71 30.80
CA LEU A 990 -16.52 30.65 31.11
C LEU A 990 -15.86 29.59 32.00
N LEU A 991 -16.63 29.05 32.94
CA LEU A 991 -16.28 27.89 33.74
C LEU A 991 -17.31 26.79 33.46
N PHE A 992 -16.84 25.58 33.14
CA PHE A 992 -17.66 24.39 33.02
C PHE A 992 -17.29 23.44 34.15
N GLU A 993 -18.26 23.00 34.95
CA GLU A 993 -18.11 21.99 35.99
C GLU A 993 -18.84 20.70 35.61
N MET A 994 -18.17 19.57 35.80
CA MET A 994 -18.67 18.26 35.39
C MET A 994 -18.45 17.22 36.50
N SER A 995 -19.48 16.44 36.77
CA SER A 995 -19.38 15.19 37.54
C SER A 995 -19.36 13.99 36.58
N GLU A 996 -18.90 12.84 37.08
CA GLU A 996 -19.04 11.55 36.38
C GLU A 996 -20.41 10.91 36.64
#